data_AF-J3P4W5-F1
#
_entry.id   AF-J3P4W5-F1
#
_cell.length_a   1.000
_cell.length_b   1.000
_cell.length_c   1.000
_cell.angle_alpha   90.00
_cell.angle_beta   90.00
_cell.angle_gamma   90.00
#
_symmetry.space_group_name_H-M   'P 1'
#
loop_
_entity.id
_entity.type
_entity.pdbx_description
1 polymer ?
#
loop_
_entity_poly.entity_id
_entity_poly.type
_entity_poly.pdbx_seq_one_letter_code
_entity_poly.pdbx_strand_id
1 'polypeptide(L)'
;MPVVKGGVWTNIEDEILKASVSKYGLNQWARVSSLLARKTPKQCKARWNEWLDPSIRKIEWSKDEDEKLLHLAKLMPTQWRTIAPIVGRTANQCLERYQKLLDEAEQKESGALGLTGSGGEARAPTADSVRRLRPGEIDPDPETKPAKADTVDLDEDEKEMLSEARARLANTQGKKAKRKARERQQEESRRLAALQKRRELKTSGINIKVTTRKAGQMDYNADIPFEQKPVPGFYDTSEEHQRNQREHAAFDPKKVQLATKRKGDQDEDPDRKRRKNDKEDASLQAALKAGRMQKMREAEQSSKRRSLVLPAPQISEGELEDIVKMGMLGERASEMARESDNTATRGLVGSYSQLNSGAPIRTPLAPAQEDHIANEIRNIRALTETQSSLLGGENTPLHEGSASTGFDGVAPRKQVMSTPNPLATPLRSGMAGMTPGGPGMTPRAPGQTPLRTPRDGFALNSVGDEVAAKQKLLKGLSALPKPKETEWDLELPEEQMEVDSVEKQEEDAAERDRRERDRREAEEELERRRRTQTVQRGLPRPAAVDVSHLLKRADELEDPAAAMVAKEVAILMANDAAKFPAPGSRPVSKPAELERISDADLDEARLQILVELSGVQKSEHVQKVWDREKSNSLLLGLGCYDEDEEEEQVAAMQAALKEVQEAILSSAEKGNKLEKKLNLHHGGYKNRAEMLRKKIGEASEALNKANNALGAFEMLSVSEEVAVRRRLEALREEVGYVSRREREAQELYRRIREESDVVPQAAAVANGYY
;
A
#
# COMPACT_ATOMS: atom_id res chain seq x y z
N MET A 1 31.59 28.01 -13.88
CA MET A 1 32.43 26.80 -13.93
C MET A 1 32.09 26.01 -15.19
N PRO A 2 33.05 25.39 -15.89
CA PRO A 2 32.74 24.47 -16.98
C PRO A 2 31.95 23.30 -16.39
N VAL A 3 30.67 23.17 -16.75
CA VAL A 3 29.84 22.05 -16.32
C VAL A 3 30.47 20.78 -16.92
N VAL A 4 31.11 19.96 -16.08
CA VAL A 4 31.63 18.65 -16.49
C VAL A 4 30.41 17.81 -16.85
N LYS A 5 30.19 17.64 -18.16
CA LYS A 5 29.07 16.86 -18.71
C LYS A 5 29.52 15.42 -18.87
N GLY A 6 28.77 14.49 -18.31
CA GLY A 6 29.09 13.06 -18.29
C GLY A 6 29.12 12.45 -16.90
N GLY A 7 29.65 11.23 -16.81
CA GLY A 7 29.64 10.41 -15.60
C GLY A 7 28.62 9.28 -15.67
N VAL A 8 28.61 8.48 -14.61
CA VAL A 8 27.75 7.31 -14.45
C VAL A 8 26.26 7.71 -14.54
N TRP A 9 25.45 6.82 -15.10
CA TRP A 9 23.99 6.98 -15.17
C TRP A 9 23.33 6.53 -13.86
N THR A 10 22.46 7.37 -13.30
CA THR A 10 21.63 7.00 -12.14
C THR A 10 20.25 6.50 -12.58
N ASN A 11 19.57 5.77 -11.71
CA ASN A 11 18.24 5.27 -12.01
C ASN A 11 17.21 6.42 -12.20
N ILE A 12 17.33 7.50 -11.42
CA ILE A 12 16.58 8.75 -11.65
C ILE A 12 16.75 9.32 -13.07
N GLU A 13 17.99 9.43 -13.55
CA GLU A 13 18.26 9.94 -14.89
C GLU A 13 17.65 9.04 -15.98
N ASP A 14 17.75 7.72 -15.82
CA ASP A 14 17.17 6.74 -16.74
C ASP A 14 15.64 6.81 -16.76
N GLU A 15 14.97 6.97 -15.61
CA GLU A 15 13.51 7.11 -15.54
C GLU A 15 13.02 8.42 -16.15
N ILE A 16 13.72 9.53 -15.90
CA ILE A 16 13.44 10.82 -16.56
C ILE A 16 13.63 10.69 -18.07
N LEU A 17 14.67 9.97 -18.52
CA LEU A 17 14.93 9.73 -19.93
C LEU A 17 13.81 8.93 -20.59
N LYS A 18 13.34 7.84 -19.96
CA LYS A 18 12.17 7.06 -20.43
C LYS A 18 10.91 7.92 -20.56
N ALA A 19 10.58 8.68 -19.52
CA ALA A 19 9.40 9.55 -19.53
C ALA A 19 9.50 10.67 -20.58
N SER A 20 10.71 11.21 -20.77
CA SER A 20 10.98 12.25 -21.77
C SER A 20 10.88 11.72 -23.19
N VAL A 21 11.39 10.51 -23.47
CA VAL A 21 11.26 9.84 -24.76
C VAL A 21 9.80 9.50 -25.06
N SER A 22 9.03 9.06 -24.06
CA SER A 22 7.58 8.84 -24.20
C SER A 22 6.83 10.13 -24.60
N LYS A 23 7.24 11.30 -24.06
CA LYS A 23 6.58 12.58 -24.38
C LYS A 23 7.08 13.23 -25.69
N TYR A 24 8.37 13.21 -25.97
CA TYR A 24 9.00 13.97 -27.06
C TYR A 24 9.42 13.11 -28.27
N GLY A 25 9.44 11.79 -28.12
CA GLY A 25 9.89 10.84 -29.13
C GLY A 25 11.41 10.76 -29.30
N LEU A 26 11.84 9.90 -30.24
CA LEU A 26 13.26 9.55 -30.48
C LEU A 26 14.02 10.53 -31.37
N ASN A 27 13.39 11.62 -31.81
CA ASN A 27 13.99 12.57 -32.75
C ASN A 27 14.41 13.89 -32.09
N GLN A 28 14.00 14.16 -30.85
CA GLN A 28 14.20 15.45 -30.17
C GLN A 28 15.17 15.37 -28.98
N TRP A 29 16.36 14.78 -29.19
CA TRP A 29 17.35 14.54 -28.12
C TRP A 29 17.82 15.80 -27.39
N ALA A 30 17.88 16.96 -28.07
CA ALA A 30 18.24 18.23 -27.43
C ALA A 30 17.20 18.68 -26.40
N ARG A 31 15.92 18.39 -26.66
CA ARG A 31 14.84 18.68 -25.72
C ARG A 31 14.85 17.71 -24.55
N VAL A 32 15.11 16.44 -24.82
CA VAL A 32 15.27 15.40 -23.80
C VAL A 32 16.45 15.72 -22.87
N SER A 33 17.63 16.02 -23.40
CA SER A 33 18.79 16.36 -22.58
C SER A 33 18.60 17.64 -21.78
N SER A 34 17.74 18.56 -22.21
CA SER A 34 17.44 19.77 -21.44
C SER A 34 16.68 19.51 -20.13
N LEU A 35 16.19 18.29 -19.91
CA LEU A 35 15.62 17.83 -18.63
C LEU A 35 16.67 17.17 -17.73
N LEU A 36 17.86 16.85 -18.27
CA LEU A 36 18.94 16.16 -17.57
C LEU A 36 20.16 17.09 -17.49
N ALA A 37 20.37 17.73 -16.34
CA ALA A 37 21.35 18.82 -16.20
C ALA A 37 22.80 18.44 -16.62
N ARG A 38 23.22 17.21 -16.33
CA ARG A 38 24.61 16.74 -16.52
C ARG A 38 24.82 15.86 -17.75
N LYS A 39 23.77 15.60 -18.56
CA LYS A 39 23.84 14.69 -19.71
C LYS A 39 23.62 15.45 -21.02
N THR A 40 24.44 15.14 -22.03
CA THR A 40 24.33 15.74 -23.37
C THR A 40 23.30 15.03 -24.24
N PRO A 41 22.82 15.65 -25.33
CA PRO A 41 21.93 14.99 -26.30
C PRO A 41 22.51 13.70 -26.88
N LYS A 42 23.83 13.68 -27.12
CA LYS A 42 24.54 12.51 -27.63
C LYS A 42 24.56 11.36 -26.62
N GLN A 43 24.87 11.67 -25.35
CA GLN A 43 24.85 10.70 -24.25
C GLN A 43 23.44 10.14 -24.04
N CYS A 44 22.39 10.97 -24.07
CA CYS A 44 21.00 10.52 -23.95
C CYS A 44 20.60 9.56 -25.09
N LYS A 45 21.01 9.88 -26.32
CA LYS A 45 20.75 9.02 -27.49
C LYS A 45 21.51 7.69 -27.40
N ALA A 46 22.77 7.73 -27.01
CA ALA A 46 23.60 6.53 -26.83
C ALA A 46 23.03 5.65 -25.71
N ARG A 47 22.72 6.22 -24.54
CA ARG A 47 22.09 5.51 -23.42
C ARG A 47 20.77 4.85 -23.82
N TRP A 48 19.95 5.53 -24.63
CA TRP A 48 18.73 4.93 -25.14
C TRP A 48 19.01 3.71 -26.01
N ASN A 49 19.85 3.87 -27.03
CA ASN A 49 20.13 2.82 -28.02
C ASN A 49 20.94 1.64 -27.46
N GLU A 50 21.74 1.85 -26.42
CA GLU A 50 22.61 0.80 -25.85
C GLU A 50 22.01 0.13 -24.60
N TRP A 51 21.10 0.81 -23.87
CA TRP A 51 20.56 0.27 -22.61
C TRP A 51 19.04 0.40 -22.45
N LEU A 52 18.39 1.50 -22.80
CA LEU A 52 16.99 1.72 -22.41
C LEU A 52 15.94 1.27 -23.43
N ASP A 53 16.31 1.09 -24.70
CA ASP A 53 15.38 0.67 -25.72
C ASP A 53 14.78 -0.72 -25.36
N PRO A 54 13.44 -0.85 -25.29
CA PRO A 54 12.78 -2.12 -24.98
C PRO A 54 13.10 -3.26 -25.95
N SER A 55 13.59 -2.96 -27.16
CA SER A 55 14.04 -3.97 -28.12
C SER A 55 15.35 -4.65 -27.71
N ILE A 56 16.11 -4.08 -26.77
CA ILE A 56 17.37 -4.63 -26.29
C ILE A 56 17.09 -5.77 -25.31
N ARG A 57 17.56 -6.96 -25.66
CA ARG A 57 17.47 -8.13 -24.79
C ARG A 57 18.55 -8.04 -23.71
N LYS A 58 18.13 -8.08 -22.44
CA LYS A 58 19.02 -8.10 -21.26
C LYS A 58 18.99 -9.43 -20.49
N ILE A 59 18.39 -10.45 -21.11
CA ILE A 59 18.33 -11.81 -20.59
C ILE A 59 19.70 -12.47 -20.82
N GLU A 60 19.99 -13.54 -20.09
CA GLU A 60 21.16 -14.40 -20.31
C GLU A 60 21.30 -14.85 -21.78
N TRP A 61 22.53 -15.14 -22.20
CA TRP A 61 22.84 -15.58 -23.56
C TRP A 61 22.39 -17.03 -23.76
N SER A 62 21.69 -17.29 -24.86
CA SER A 62 21.36 -18.67 -25.26
C SER A 62 22.57 -19.31 -25.93
N LYS A 63 22.70 -20.64 -25.84
CA LYS A 63 23.72 -21.41 -26.57
C LYS A 63 23.66 -21.11 -28.09
N ASP A 64 22.45 -21.07 -28.66
CA ASP A 64 22.24 -20.72 -30.08
C ASP A 64 22.73 -19.30 -30.45
N GLU A 65 22.67 -18.35 -29.49
CA GLU A 65 23.15 -16.98 -29.69
C GLU A 65 24.68 -16.91 -29.65
N ASP A 66 25.31 -17.67 -28.75
CA ASP A 66 26.76 -17.77 -28.64
C ASP A 66 27.37 -18.45 -29.88
N GLU A 67 26.76 -19.53 -30.37
CA GLU A 67 27.18 -20.20 -31.62
C GLU A 67 27.10 -19.25 -32.82
N LYS A 68 25.97 -18.55 -32.96
CA LYS A 68 25.78 -17.54 -34.01
C LYS A 68 26.79 -16.40 -33.89
N LEU A 69 27.06 -15.92 -32.67
CA LEU A 69 28.02 -14.87 -32.40
C LEU A 69 29.44 -15.28 -32.82
N LEU A 70 29.88 -16.48 -32.43
CA LEU A 70 31.20 -17.01 -32.77
C LEU A 70 31.34 -17.22 -34.28
N HIS A 71 30.31 -17.78 -34.93
CA HIS A 71 30.30 -17.98 -36.38
C HIS A 71 30.43 -16.64 -37.14
N LEU A 72 29.64 -15.63 -36.75
CA LEU A 72 29.68 -14.31 -37.40
C LEU A 72 30.97 -13.54 -37.09
N ALA A 73 31.54 -13.67 -35.88
CA ALA A 73 32.82 -13.07 -35.54
C ALA A 73 33.99 -13.68 -36.33
N LYS A 74 33.89 -14.97 -36.68
CA LYS A 74 34.85 -15.66 -37.57
C LYS A 74 34.73 -15.19 -39.01
N LEU A 75 33.50 -14.97 -39.51
CA LEU A 75 33.25 -14.49 -40.88
C LEU A 75 33.55 -12.99 -41.07
N MET A 76 33.24 -12.16 -40.07
CA MET A 76 33.40 -10.70 -40.10
C MET A 76 34.22 -10.23 -38.89
N PRO A 77 35.56 -10.31 -38.95
CA PRO A 77 36.42 -9.93 -37.83
C PRO A 77 36.18 -8.47 -37.40
N THR A 78 36.00 -8.25 -36.09
CA THR A 78 35.86 -6.94 -35.41
C THR A 78 34.75 -6.00 -35.88
N GLN A 79 33.80 -6.47 -36.70
CA GLN A 79 32.68 -5.67 -37.22
C GLN A 79 31.42 -5.76 -36.35
N TRP A 80 31.54 -5.41 -35.06
CA TRP A 80 30.48 -5.59 -34.05
C TRP A 80 29.16 -4.85 -34.37
N ARG A 81 29.23 -3.67 -35.01
CA ARG A 81 28.04 -2.92 -35.43
C ARG A 81 27.24 -3.63 -36.55
N THR A 82 27.91 -4.43 -37.37
CA THR A 82 27.28 -5.23 -38.44
C THR A 82 26.74 -6.55 -37.89
N ILE A 83 27.45 -7.15 -36.94
CA ILE A 83 27.08 -8.43 -36.30
C ILE A 83 25.86 -8.25 -35.37
N ALA A 84 25.82 -7.18 -34.60
CA ALA A 84 24.81 -6.93 -33.57
C ALA A 84 23.35 -7.07 -34.06
N PRO A 85 22.93 -6.42 -35.18
CA PRO A 85 21.58 -6.59 -35.71
C PRO A 85 21.22 -8.02 -36.11
N ILE A 86 22.20 -8.83 -36.53
CA ILE A 86 21.99 -10.22 -36.97
C ILE A 86 21.83 -11.16 -35.75
N VAL A 87 22.57 -10.89 -34.67
CA VAL A 87 22.46 -11.62 -33.40
C VAL A 87 21.22 -11.18 -32.59
N GLY A 88 20.78 -9.93 -32.76
CA GLY A 88 19.66 -9.34 -32.01
C GLY A 88 20.05 -8.83 -30.63
N ARG A 89 21.31 -8.40 -30.46
CA ARG A 89 21.89 -7.82 -29.24
C ARG A 89 22.63 -6.51 -29.58
N THR A 90 23.06 -5.74 -28.59
CA THR A 90 23.84 -4.51 -28.84
C THR A 90 25.30 -4.83 -29.20
N ALA A 91 25.98 -3.92 -29.90
CA ALA A 91 27.36 -4.13 -30.35
C ALA A 91 28.32 -4.36 -29.18
N ASN A 92 28.16 -3.61 -28.08
CA ASN A 92 28.97 -3.79 -26.88
C ASN A 92 28.64 -5.10 -26.15
N GLN A 93 27.37 -5.51 -26.07
CA GLN A 93 27.02 -6.82 -25.51
C GLN A 93 27.67 -7.97 -26.29
N CYS A 94 27.65 -7.90 -27.64
CA CYS A 94 28.31 -8.89 -28.50
C CYS A 94 29.82 -8.95 -28.28
N LEU A 95 30.48 -7.79 -28.18
CA LEU A 95 31.93 -7.70 -27.95
C LEU A 95 32.31 -8.26 -26.57
N GLU A 96 31.63 -7.83 -25.51
CA GLU A 96 31.89 -8.31 -24.14
C GLU A 96 31.66 -9.81 -24.00
N ARG A 97 30.58 -10.33 -24.60
CA ARG A 97 30.30 -11.77 -24.58
C ARG A 97 31.36 -12.56 -25.35
N TYR A 98 31.75 -12.10 -26.54
CA TYR A 98 32.78 -12.75 -27.34
C TYR A 98 34.12 -12.82 -26.59
N GLN A 99 34.54 -11.72 -25.98
CA GLN A 99 35.75 -11.69 -25.14
C GLN A 99 35.64 -12.65 -23.95
N LYS A 100 34.50 -12.66 -23.26
CA LYS A 100 34.27 -13.59 -22.15
C LYS A 100 34.33 -15.06 -22.58
N LEU A 101 33.81 -15.40 -23.76
CA LEU A 101 33.86 -16.76 -24.30
C LEU A 101 35.31 -17.19 -24.62
N LEU A 102 36.13 -16.27 -25.14
CA LEU A 102 37.56 -16.52 -25.34
C LEU A 102 38.32 -16.70 -24.03
N ASP A 103 38.09 -15.82 -23.05
CA ASP A 103 38.74 -15.89 -21.74
C ASP A 103 38.32 -17.18 -20.97
N GLU A 104 37.06 -17.61 -21.08
CA GLU A 104 36.57 -18.87 -20.48
C GLU A 104 37.23 -20.10 -21.13
N ALA A 105 37.46 -20.06 -22.44
CA ALA A 105 38.17 -21.12 -23.15
C ALA A 105 39.65 -21.21 -22.74
N GLU A 106 40.33 -20.07 -22.63
CA GLU A 106 41.72 -19.99 -22.17
C GLU A 106 41.86 -20.49 -20.72
N GLN A 107 40.92 -20.12 -19.84
CA GLN A 107 40.91 -20.58 -18.45
C GLN A 107 40.65 -22.09 -18.32
N LYS A 108 39.74 -22.64 -19.14
CA LYS A 108 39.49 -24.10 -19.14
C LYS A 108 40.69 -24.88 -19.63
N GLU A 109 41.41 -24.36 -20.63
CA GLU A 109 42.55 -25.07 -21.18
C GLU A 109 43.82 -24.95 -20.31
N SER A 110 44.07 -23.76 -19.74
CA SER A 110 45.14 -23.58 -18.74
C SER A 110 44.88 -24.37 -17.45
N GLY A 111 43.62 -24.52 -17.04
CA GLY A 111 43.21 -25.38 -15.92
C GLY A 111 43.31 -26.88 -16.24
N ALA A 112 43.02 -27.29 -17.48
CA ALA A 112 43.11 -28.69 -17.91
C ALA A 112 44.56 -29.20 -18.03
N LEU A 113 45.52 -28.30 -18.30
CA LEU A 113 46.95 -28.65 -18.41
C LEU A 113 47.66 -28.78 -17.04
N GLY A 114 46.96 -28.65 -15.91
CA GLY A 114 47.51 -28.92 -14.56
C GLY A 114 48.71 -28.06 -14.16
N LEU A 115 49.00 -26.97 -14.88
CA LEU A 115 50.18 -26.13 -14.71
C LEU A 115 49.88 -24.90 -13.81
N THR A 116 48.92 -25.02 -12.89
CA THR A 116 48.68 -24.00 -11.87
C THR A 116 48.85 -24.65 -10.50
N GLY A 117 50.03 -24.47 -9.91
CA GLY A 117 50.29 -24.88 -8.53
C GLY A 117 49.32 -24.20 -7.56
N SER A 118 48.95 -24.91 -6.51
CA SER A 118 48.05 -24.53 -5.41
C SER A 118 48.59 -23.38 -4.54
N GLY A 119 48.89 -22.22 -5.14
CA GLY A 119 49.33 -21.00 -4.45
C GLY A 119 48.69 -19.78 -5.09
N GLY A 120 47.79 -19.12 -4.37
CA GLY A 120 46.97 -18.00 -4.85
C GLY A 120 47.72 -16.72 -5.23
N GLU A 121 49.05 -16.69 -5.14
CA GLU A 121 49.88 -15.48 -5.31
C GLU A 121 50.69 -15.45 -6.61
N ALA A 122 50.73 -16.53 -7.39
CA ALA A 122 51.44 -16.60 -8.68
C ALA A 122 50.49 -16.77 -9.89
N ARG A 123 49.22 -16.40 -9.74
CA ARG A 123 48.29 -16.34 -10.88
C ARG A 123 48.66 -15.14 -11.74
N ALA A 124 49.05 -15.38 -12.99
CA ALA A 124 49.20 -14.29 -13.95
C ALA A 124 47.92 -13.43 -13.92
N PRO A 125 48.02 -12.09 -13.90
CA PRO A 125 46.85 -11.22 -13.88
C PRO A 125 45.93 -11.64 -15.02
N THR A 126 44.69 -12.00 -14.67
CA THR A 126 43.66 -12.38 -15.66
C THR A 126 43.57 -11.23 -16.65
N ALA A 127 43.31 -11.49 -17.94
CA ALA A 127 43.19 -10.40 -18.93
C ALA A 127 42.20 -9.31 -18.49
N ASP A 128 41.20 -9.69 -17.68
CA ASP A 128 40.23 -8.84 -17.00
C ASP A 128 40.81 -7.90 -15.92
N SER A 129 41.91 -8.25 -15.24
CA SER A 129 42.59 -7.36 -14.28
C SER A 129 43.54 -6.35 -14.93
N VAL A 130 44.05 -6.66 -16.13
CA VAL A 130 44.86 -5.74 -16.96
C VAL A 130 43.99 -4.72 -17.69
N ARG A 131 42.72 -5.08 -17.98
CA ARG A 131 41.73 -4.24 -18.69
C ARG A 131 40.93 -3.30 -17.76
N ARG A 132 41.02 -3.45 -16.44
CA ARG A 132 40.39 -2.51 -15.50
C ARG A 132 41.06 -1.15 -15.63
N LEU A 133 40.24 -0.11 -15.81
CA LEU A 133 40.66 1.30 -15.85
C LEU A 133 41.62 1.58 -14.68
N ARG A 134 42.70 2.32 -14.96
CA ARG A 134 43.62 2.73 -13.90
C ARG A 134 42.85 3.60 -12.90
N PRO A 135 43.14 3.53 -11.59
CA PRO A 135 42.49 4.40 -10.62
C PRO A 135 42.60 5.88 -11.04
N GLY A 136 41.46 6.51 -11.35
CA GLY A 136 41.36 7.91 -11.80
C GLY A 136 41.00 8.12 -13.28
N GLU A 137 40.93 7.07 -14.10
CA GLU A 137 40.52 7.18 -15.50
C GLU A 137 38.97 7.17 -15.63
N ILE A 138 38.43 8.08 -16.44
CA ILE A 138 36.99 8.17 -16.72
C ILE A 138 36.65 7.08 -17.75
N ASP A 139 35.62 6.29 -17.45
CA ASP A 139 35.09 5.29 -18.37
C ASP A 139 34.69 5.92 -19.72
N PRO A 140 35.21 5.42 -20.86
CA PRO A 140 34.86 5.92 -22.18
C PRO A 140 33.39 5.72 -22.56
N ASP A 141 32.77 4.60 -22.14
CA ASP A 141 31.42 4.20 -22.54
C ASP A 141 30.50 3.92 -21.33
N PRO A 142 30.21 4.92 -20.47
CA PRO A 142 29.35 4.73 -19.29
C PRO A 142 27.89 4.40 -19.65
N GLU A 143 27.47 4.65 -20.89
CA GLU A 143 26.12 4.38 -21.39
C GLU A 143 25.75 2.90 -21.47
N THR A 144 26.71 1.98 -21.49
CA THR A 144 26.44 0.53 -21.56
C THR A 144 26.29 -0.13 -20.20
N LYS A 145 26.69 0.55 -19.13
CA LYS A 145 26.70 -0.01 -17.77
C LYS A 145 25.33 0.09 -17.08
N PRO A 146 25.00 -0.81 -16.15
CA PRO A 146 23.80 -0.67 -15.34
C PRO A 146 23.74 0.67 -14.59
N ALA A 147 22.54 1.20 -14.39
CA ALA A 147 22.36 2.43 -13.64
C ALA A 147 22.73 2.23 -12.17
N LYS A 148 23.35 3.24 -11.57
CA LYS A 148 23.57 3.27 -10.12
C LYS A 148 22.22 3.43 -9.41
N ALA A 149 22.00 2.61 -8.37
CA ALA A 149 20.82 2.71 -7.53
C ALA A 149 20.74 4.08 -6.83
N ASP A 150 19.53 4.55 -6.62
CA ASP A 150 19.26 5.85 -5.99
C ASP A 150 19.71 5.82 -4.53
N THR A 151 20.32 6.92 -4.06
CA THR A 151 20.68 7.07 -2.65
C THR A 151 19.42 7.32 -1.81
N VAL A 152 19.42 6.84 -0.56
CA VAL A 152 18.28 7.06 0.36
C VAL A 152 18.04 8.55 0.59
N ASP A 153 19.14 9.28 0.80
CA ASP A 153 19.14 10.74 0.85
C ASP A 153 19.49 11.26 -0.54
N LEU A 154 18.46 11.65 -1.31
CA LEU A 154 18.63 12.30 -2.60
C LEU A 154 19.17 13.71 -2.41
N ASP A 155 20.19 14.06 -3.19
CA ASP A 155 20.79 15.40 -3.19
C ASP A 155 19.80 16.44 -3.73
N GLU A 156 20.05 17.71 -3.44
CA GLU A 156 19.21 18.83 -3.89
C GLU A 156 19.11 18.89 -5.41
N ASP A 157 20.23 18.66 -6.12
CA ASP A 157 20.29 18.61 -7.58
C ASP A 157 19.35 17.54 -8.18
N GLU A 158 19.28 16.35 -7.58
CA GLU A 158 18.44 15.24 -8.06
C GLU A 158 16.96 15.51 -7.78
N LYS A 159 16.65 16.07 -6.60
CA LYS A 159 15.30 16.51 -6.24
C LYS A 159 14.81 17.63 -7.15
N GLU A 160 15.65 18.63 -7.42
CA GLU A 160 15.32 19.73 -8.32
C GLU A 160 15.09 19.20 -9.73
N MET A 161 15.98 18.34 -10.24
CA MET A 161 15.86 17.70 -11.55
C MET A 161 14.54 16.92 -11.70
N LEU A 162 14.16 16.14 -10.68
CA LEU A 162 12.88 15.42 -10.66
C LEU A 162 11.68 16.36 -10.65
N SER A 163 11.74 17.44 -9.85
CA SER A 163 10.66 18.43 -9.77
C SER A 163 10.48 19.18 -11.09
N GLU A 164 11.59 19.54 -11.75
CA GLU A 164 11.60 20.20 -13.05
C GLU A 164 11.06 19.26 -14.13
N ALA A 165 11.51 18.00 -14.15
CA ALA A 165 11.03 17.00 -15.09
C ALA A 165 9.51 16.81 -14.97
N ARG A 166 8.98 16.67 -13.74
CA ARG A 166 7.54 16.57 -13.49
C ARG A 166 6.78 17.79 -14.01
N ALA A 167 7.26 19.00 -13.71
CA ALA A 167 6.63 20.23 -14.16
C ALA A 167 6.62 20.37 -15.70
N ARG A 168 7.74 20.02 -16.35
CA ARG A 168 7.87 20.06 -17.81
C ARG A 168 7.02 18.98 -18.49
N LEU A 169 6.93 17.78 -17.93
CA LEU A 169 6.09 16.69 -18.45
C LEU A 169 4.60 16.99 -18.30
N ALA A 170 4.16 17.62 -17.20
CA ALA A 170 2.77 18.03 -17.00
C ALA A 170 2.34 19.19 -17.92
N ASN A 171 3.27 20.09 -18.27
CA ASN A 171 2.95 21.25 -19.08
C ASN A 171 2.80 20.91 -20.57
N THR A 172 1.60 21.14 -21.11
CA THR A 172 1.28 21.07 -22.55
C THR A 172 0.92 22.44 -23.15
N GLN A 173 0.68 23.44 -22.30
CA GLN A 173 0.20 24.75 -22.72
C GLN A 173 1.35 25.72 -23.06
N GLY A 174 1.26 26.37 -24.22
CA GLY A 174 2.16 27.44 -24.62
C GLY A 174 1.90 28.77 -23.90
N LYS A 175 2.78 29.77 -24.13
CA LYS A 175 2.70 31.10 -23.51
C LYS A 175 1.36 31.81 -23.75
N LYS A 176 0.80 31.71 -24.97
CA LYS A 176 -0.48 32.34 -25.35
C LYS A 176 -1.67 31.74 -24.60
N ALA A 177 -1.72 30.41 -24.49
CA ALA A 177 -2.77 29.71 -23.74
C ALA A 177 -2.72 30.07 -22.25
N LYS A 178 -1.54 30.04 -21.62
CA LYS A 178 -1.37 30.43 -20.22
C LYS A 178 -1.74 31.91 -19.97
N ARG A 179 -1.36 32.81 -20.87
CA ARG A 179 -1.74 34.23 -20.79
C ARG A 179 -3.25 34.40 -20.87
N LYS A 180 -3.89 33.78 -21.87
CA LYS A 180 -5.35 33.86 -22.08
C LYS A 180 -6.13 33.23 -20.92
N ALA A 181 -5.61 32.17 -20.29
CA ALA A 181 -6.21 31.57 -19.10
C ALA A 181 -6.16 32.54 -17.89
N ARG A 182 -5.02 33.19 -17.64
CA ARG A 182 -4.91 34.22 -16.59
C ARG A 182 -5.79 35.43 -16.86
N GLU A 183 -5.86 35.88 -18.11
CA GLU A 183 -6.73 36.98 -18.53
C GLU A 183 -8.20 36.66 -18.28
N ARG A 184 -8.65 35.45 -18.63
CA ARG A 184 -10.00 34.96 -18.33
C ARG A 184 -10.28 34.94 -16.82
N GLN A 185 -9.36 34.42 -16.01
CA GLN A 185 -9.52 34.41 -14.54
C GLN A 185 -9.62 35.83 -13.97
N GLN A 186 -8.78 36.76 -14.46
CA GLN A 186 -8.83 38.16 -14.03
C GLN A 186 -10.13 38.84 -14.45
N GLU A 187 -10.64 38.52 -15.64
CA GLU A 187 -11.93 39.02 -16.12
C GLU A 187 -13.11 38.49 -15.28
N GLU A 188 -13.10 37.20 -14.95
CA GLU A 188 -14.08 36.58 -14.04
C GLU A 188 -14.03 37.22 -12.65
N SER A 189 -12.82 37.43 -12.12
CA SER A 189 -12.60 38.08 -10.82
C SER A 189 -13.11 39.53 -10.84
N ARG A 190 -12.79 40.28 -11.89
CA ARG A 190 -13.26 41.65 -12.10
C ARG A 190 -14.79 41.70 -12.22
N ARG A 191 -15.38 40.74 -12.93
CA ARG A 191 -16.84 40.63 -13.07
C ARG A 191 -17.51 40.35 -11.73
N LEU A 192 -16.96 39.45 -10.92
CA LEU A 192 -17.49 39.15 -9.58
C LEU A 192 -17.39 40.35 -8.65
N ALA A 193 -16.25 41.05 -8.62
CA ALA A 193 -16.06 42.25 -7.82
C ALA A 193 -17.04 43.36 -8.25
N ALA A 194 -17.22 43.58 -9.56
CA ALA A 194 -18.19 44.55 -10.07
C ALA A 194 -19.64 44.17 -9.72
N LEU A 195 -19.98 42.88 -9.77
CA LEU A 195 -21.29 42.37 -9.35
C LEU A 195 -21.53 42.56 -7.85
N GLN A 196 -20.52 42.31 -7.02
CA GLN A 196 -20.60 42.53 -5.58
C GLN A 196 -20.87 44.00 -5.26
N LYS A 197 -20.06 44.92 -5.80
CA LYS A 197 -20.28 46.37 -5.64
C LYS A 197 -21.66 46.80 -6.08
N ARG A 198 -22.14 46.25 -7.20
CA ARG A 198 -23.50 46.54 -7.70
C ARG A 198 -24.58 46.02 -6.77
N ARG A 199 -24.41 44.84 -6.17
CA ARG A 199 -25.35 44.30 -5.18
C ARG A 199 -25.38 45.20 -3.95
N GLU A 200 -24.22 45.59 -3.43
CA GLU A 200 -24.11 46.49 -2.27
C GLU A 200 -24.82 47.81 -2.54
N LEU A 201 -24.55 48.47 -3.68
CA LEU A 201 -25.23 49.70 -4.07
C LEU A 201 -26.74 49.52 -4.19
N LYS A 202 -27.21 48.42 -4.80
CA LYS A 202 -28.63 48.13 -4.95
C LYS A 202 -29.31 47.85 -3.60
N THR A 203 -28.63 47.14 -2.70
CA THR A 203 -29.12 46.90 -1.33
C THR A 203 -29.19 48.20 -0.54
N SER A 204 -28.24 49.12 -0.75
CA SER A 204 -28.29 50.49 -0.23
C SER A 204 -29.27 51.41 -0.98
N GLY A 205 -30.05 50.89 -1.93
CA GLY A 205 -31.07 51.64 -2.67
C GLY A 205 -30.57 52.50 -3.84
N ILE A 206 -29.26 52.50 -4.12
CA ILE A 206 -28.63 53.32 -5.16
C ILE A 206 -28.62 52.53 -6.49
N ASN A 207 -29.51 52.90 -7.41
CA ASN A 207 -29.64 52.26 -8.72
C ASN A 207 -28.84 53.00 -9.81
N ILE A 208 -27.58 52.63 -10.01
CA ILE A 208 -26.73 53.17 -11.09
C ILE A 208 -26.89 52.33 -12.36
N LYS A 209 -27.24 52.98 -13.49
CA LYS A 209 -27.31 52.34 -14.81
C LYS A 209 -25.89 52.22 -15.39
N VAL A 210 -25.43 51.00 -15.60
CA VAL A 210 -24.14 50.72 -16.25
C VAL A 210 -24.35 50.61 -17.76
N THR A 211 -23.67 51.43 -18.55
CA THR A 211 -23.62 51.34 -20.00
C THR A 211 -22.30 50.71 -20.44
N THR A 212 -22.30 49.43 -20.79
CA THR A 212 -21.12 48.68 -21.25
C THR A 212 -21.16 48.42 -22.75
N ARG A 213 -21.51 49.42 -23.56
CA ARG A 213 -21.60 49.24 -25.02
C ARG A 213 -20.44 49.93 -25.71
N LYS A 214 -19.77 49.19 -26.60
CA LYS A 214 -18.91 49.74 -27.63
C LYS A 214 -19.76 50.03 -28.87
N ALA A 215 -19.49 51.13 -29.57
CA ALA A 215 -20.19 51.46 -30.81
C ALA A 215 -20.06 50.31 -31.83
N GLY A 216 -21.17 49.85 -32.40
CA GLY A 216 -21.22 48.74 -33.37
C GLY A 216 -21.41 47.34 -32.78
N GLN A 217 -21.47 47.19 -31.45
CA GLN A 217 -21.77 45.89 -30.81
C GLN A 217 -23.29 45.73 -30.60
N MET A 218 -23.86 44.66 -31.18
CA MET A 218 -25.27 44.28 -30.97
C MET A 218 -25.52 43.87 -29.52
N ASP A 219 -26.70 44.24 -28.98
CA ASP A 219 -27.11 43.85 -27.63
C ASP A 219 -27.90 42.54 -27.68
N TYR A 220 -27.18 41.44 -27.45
CA TYR A 220 -27.72 40.08 -27.43
C TYR A 220 -28.83 39.84 -26.40
N ASN A 221 -28.98 40.72 -25.39
CA ASN A 221 -30.06 40.61 -24.41
C ASN A 221 -31.30 41.43 -24.80
N ALA A 222 -31.14 42.44 -25.65
CA ALA A 222 -32.25 43.30 -26.07
C ALA A 222 -32.98 42.69 -27.27
N ASP A 223 -32.22 42.18 -28.25
CA ASP A 223 -32.75 41.60 -29.48
C ASP A 223 -32.13 40.23 -29.76
N ILE A 224 -32.89 39.36 -30.44
CA ILE A 224 -32.37 38.09 -30.95
C ILE A 224 -31.48 38.41 -32.15
N PRO A 225 -30.15 38.16 -32.08
CA PRO A 225 -29.27 38.45 -33.19
C PRO A 225 -29.62 37.56 -34.38
N PHE A 226 -29.77 38.19 -35.55
CA PHE A 226 -30.08 37.49 -36.80
C PHE A 226 -31.32 36.58 -36.69
N GLU A 227 -32.40 37.08 -36.07
CA GLU A 227 -33.65 36.33 -35.96
C GLU A 227 -34.18 35.95 -37.35
N GLN A 228 -34.19 34.64 -37.62
CA GLN A 228 -34.85 34.08 -38.78
C GLN A 228 -36.14 33.42 -38.32
N LYS A 229 -37.27 34.06 -38.66
CA LYS A 229 -38.58 33.51 -38.30
C LYS A 229 -38.76 32.15 -38.98
N PRO A 230 -39.29 31.14 -38.26
CA PRO A 230 -39.63 29.86 -38.86
C PRO A 230 -40.54 30.08 -40.07
N VAL A 231 -40.29 29.35 -41.15
CA VAL A 231 -41.14 29.41 -42.34
C VAL A 231 -42.54 28.94 -41.94
N PRO A 232 -43.61 29.70 -42.28
CA PRO A 232 -44.97 29.30 -41.94
C PRO A 232 -45.31 27.96 -42.61
N GLY A 233 -45.70 26.98 -41.80
CA GLY A 233 -46.08 25.64 -42.25
C GLY A 233 -47.60 25.48 -42.41
N PHE A 234 -48.01 24.27 -42.82
CA PHE A 234 -49.42 23.89 -42.99
C PHE A 234 -50.17 23.64 -41.67
N TYR A 235 -49.46 23.49 -40.56
CA TYR A 235 -50.04 23.19 -39.24
C TYR A 235 -50.11 24.45 -38.37
N ASP A 236 -51.19 24.62 -37.62
CA ASP A 236 -51.33 25.69 -36.63
C ASP A 236 -50.44 25.39 -35.40
N THR A 237 -49.64 26.38 -35.00
CA THR A 237 -48.70 26.30 -33.87
C THR A 237 -49.10 27.22 -32.71
N SER A 238 -50.34 27.76 -32.73
CA SER A 238 -50.86 28.67 -31.71
C SER A 238 -50.88 28.05 -30.29
N GLU A 239 -51.29 26.79 -30.16
CA GLU A 239 -51.32 26.06 -28.88
C GLU A 239 -49.91 25.80 -28.34
N GLU A 240 -48.98 25.43 -29.21
CA GLU A 240 -47.57 25.23 -28.85
C GLU A 240 -46.93 26.54 -28.39
N HIS A 241 -47.23 27.66 -29.07
CA HIS A 241 -46.79 28.99 -28.66
C HIS A 241 -47.30 29.36 -27.27
N GLN A 242 -48.57 29.09 -26.95
CA GLN A 242 -49.12 29.34 -25.61
C GLN A 242 -48.46 28.45 -24.55
N ARG A 243 -48.19 27.19 -24.87
CA ARG A 243 -47.49 26.27 -23.98
C ARG A 243 -46.06 26.75 -23.70
N ASN A 244 -45.32 27.14 -24.74
CA ASN A 244 -43.97 27.69 -24.63
C ASN A 244 -43.95 28.99 -23.82
N GLN A 245 -44.94 29.87 -23.98
CA GLN A 245 -45.07 31.08 -23.17
C GLN A 245 -45.31 30.77 -21.69
N ARG A 246 -46.18 29.79 -21.39
CA ARG A 246 -46.43 29.34 -20.00
C ARG A 246 -45.17 28.72 -19.39
N GLU A 247 -44.46 27.88 -20.13
CA GLU A 247 -43.20 27.29 -19.68
C GLU A 247 -42.10 28.35 -19.48
N HIS A 248 -42.01 29.34 -20.37
CA HIS A 248 -41.09 30.47 -20.25
C HIS A 248 -41.41 31.35 -19.02
N ALA A 249 -42.70 31.59 -18.73
CA ALA A 249 -43.12 32.32 -17.53
C ALA A 249 -42.86 31.52 -16.24
N ALA A 250 -42.98 30.19 -16.29
CA ALA A 250 -42.69 29.30 -15.17
C ALA A 250 -41.18 29.01 -14.99
N PHE A 251 -40.32 29.48 -15.90
CA PHE A 251 -38.89 29.21 -15.88
C PHE A 251 -38.17 30.01 -14.79
N ASP A 252 -37.70 29.34 -13.74
CA ASP A 252 -36.81 29.92 -12.75
C ASP A 252 -35.32 29.71 -13.13
N PRO A 253 -34.59 30.78 -13.53
CA PRO A 253 -33.20 30.68 -13.93
C PRO A 253 -32.26 30.20 -12.82
N LYS A 254 -32.63 30.33 -11.54
CA LYS A 254 -31.81 29.82 -10.42
C LYS A 254 -31.75 28.30 -10.39
N LYS A 255 -32.84 27.62 -10.76
CA LYS A 255 -32.96 26.16 -10.75
C LYS A 255 -32.05 25.51 -11.80
N VAL A 256 -31.92 26.15 -12.97
CA VAL A 256 -31.05 25.69 -14.06
C VAL A 256 -29.56 25.92 -13.76
N GLN A 257 -29.18 27.08 -13.20
CA GLN A 257 -27.78 27.32 -12.83
C GLN A 257 -27.27 26.33 -11.77
N LEU A 258 -28.13 25.91 -10.84
CA LEU A 258 -27.81 24.87 -9.85
C LEU A 258 -27.62 23.50 -10.52
N ALA A 259 -28.44 23.17 -11.51
CA ALA A 259 -28.33 21.93 -12.28
C ALA A 259 -27.04 21.92 -13.14
N THR A 260 -26.67 23.02 -13.78
CA THR A 260 -25.44 23.12 -14.58
C THR A 260 -24.19 23.07 -13.71
N LYS A 261 -24.22 23.67 -12.50
CA LYS A 261 -23.13 23.54 -11.51
C LYS A 261 -22.94 22.09 -11.06
N ARG A 262 -24.04 21.36 -10.82
CA ARG A 262 -24.01 19.92 -10.49
C ARG A 262 -23.51 19.07 -11.66
N LYS A 263 -23.75 19.48 -12.90
CA LYS A 263 -23.27 18.78 -14.10
C LYS A 263 -21.76 18.97 -14.33
N GLY A 264 -21.24 20.18 -14.12
CA GLY A 264 -19.80 20.45 -14.22
C GLY A 264 -18.96 19.75 -13.12
N ASP A 265 -19.56 19.46 -11.98
CA ASP A 265 -18.94 18.68 -10.89
C ASP A 265 -19.08 17.16 -11.09
N GLN A 266 -19.96 16.72 -12.01
CA GLN A 266 -20.11 15.31 -12.42
C GLN A 266 -19.14 14.89 -13.53
N ASP A 267 -18.66 15.83 -14.34
CA ASP A 267 -17.60 15.56 -15.33
C ASP A 267 -16.23 15.28 -14.64
N GLU A 268 -16.06 15.67 -13.36
CA GLU A 268 -15.12 15.00 -12.47
C GLU A 268 -15.76 13.71 -11.98
N ASP A 269 -15.57 12.64 -12.74
CA ASP A 269 -15.96 11.27 -12.42
C ASP A 269 -15.94 10.99 -10.89
N PRO A 270 -17.10 10.99 -10.21
CA PRO A 270 -17.17 10.75 -8.78
C PRO A 270 -16.71 9.33 -8.44
N ASP A 271 -16.70 8.41 -9.42
CA ASP A 271 -16.13 7.08 -9.25
C ASP A 271 -14.59 7.12 -9.23
N ARG A 272 -13.94 8.14 -9.77
CA ARG A 272 -12.47 8.31 -9.66
C ARG A 272 -12.06 8.81 -8.28
N LYS A 273 -12.86 9.69 -7.65
CA LYS A 273 -12.69 10.09 -6.24
C LYS A 273 -13.07 8.95 -5.28
N ARG A 274 -14.14 8.21 -5.57
CA ARG A 274 -14.50 6.99 -4.82
C ARG A 274 -13.43 5.91 -4.93
N ARG A 275 -12.96 5.55 -6.13
CA ARG A 275 -11.87 4.58 -6.33
C ARG A 275 -10.54 4.96 -5.67
N LYS A 276 -10.26 6.27 -5.51
CA LYS A 276 -9.04 6.73 -4.83
C LYS A 276 -9.16 6.64 -3.31
N ASN A 277 -10.34 6.91 -2.75
CA ASN A 277 -10.61 6.71 -1.31
C ASN A 277 -10.87 5.24 -0.96
N ASP A 278 -11.44 4.44 -1.86
CA ASP A 278 -11.75 3.02 -1.65
C ASP A 278 -10.48 2.15 -1.44
N LYS A 279 -9.31 2.65 -1.87
CA LYS A 279 -8.03 1.95 -1.66
C LYS A 279 -7.43 2.20 -0.26
N GLU A 280 -7.85 3.26 0.42
CA GLU A 280 -7.44 3.57 1.81
C GLU A 280 -8.55 3.24 2.83
N ASP A 281 -9.82 3.23 2.42
CA ASP A 281 -11.00 2.96 3.28
C ASP A 281 -11.55 1.53 3.20
N ALA A 282 -10.93 0.61 2.45
CA ALA A 282 -11.38 -0.78 2.40
C ALA A 282 -11.45 -1.45 3.79
N SER A 283 -10.61 -1.03 4.74
CA SER A 283 -10.64 -1.51 6.13
C SER A 283 -11.77 -0.89 6.97
N LEU A 284 -12.09 0.38 6.75
CA LEU A 284 -13.12 1.14 7.46
C LEU A 284 -14.53 0.82 6.94
N GLN A 285 -14.71 0.68 5.63
CA GLN A 285 -15.95 0.17 5.05
C GLN A 285 -16.13 -1.32 5.32
N ALA A 286 -15.07 -2.15 5.34
CA ALA A 286 -15.17 -3.53 5.82
C ALA A 286 -15.53 -3.59 7.30
N ALA A 287 -15.02 -2.69 8.15
CA ALA A 287 -15.38 -2.61 9.57
C ALA A 287 -16.79 -2.07 9.81
N LEU A 288 -17.27 -1.12 9.01
CA LEU A 288 -18.65 -0.60 9.09
C LEU A 288 -19.66 -1.58 8.48
N LYS A 289 -19.31 -2.27 7.40
CA LYS A 289 -20.12 -3.34 6.80
C LYS A 289 -20.08 -4.60 7.65
N ALA A 290 -18.95 -4.92 8.30
CA ALA A 290 -18.84 -5.97 9.32
C ALA A 290 -19.62 -5.58 10.57
N GLY A 291 -19.58 -4.33 11.02
CA GLY A 291 -20.39 -3.83 12.13
C GLY A 291 -21.89 -3.83 11.82
N ARG A 292 -22.28 -3.55 10.57
CA ARG A 292 -23.68 -3.64 10.12
C ARG A 292 -24.12 -5.08 9.88
N MET A 293 -23.24 -5.96 9.40
CA MET A 293 -23.44 -7.41 9.29
C MET A 293 -23.43 -8.11 10.66
N GLN A 294 -22.69 -7.57 11.63
CA GLN A 294 -22.64 -8.03 13.01
C GLN A 294 -23.87 -7.54 13.77
N LYS A 295 -24.34 -6.30 13.56
CA LYS A 295 -25.66 -5.86 14.01
C LYS A 295 -26.81 -6.65 13.37
N MET A 296 -26.70 -7.02 12.08
CA MET A 296 -27.66 -7.91 11.43
C MET A 296 -27.57 -9.35 11.96
N ARG A 297 -26.37 -9.87 12.27
CA ARG A 297 -26.18 -11.18 12.90
C ARG A 297 -26.61 -11.21 14.36
N GLU A 298 -26.43 -10.13 15.11
CA GLU A 298 -26.88 -9.96 16.50
C GLU A 298 -28.41 -9.76 16.54
N ALA A 299 -28.98 -9.05 15.58
CA ALA A 299 -30.44 -8.96 15.37
C ALA A 299 -31.04 -10.32 14.92
N GLU A 300 -30.35 -11.07 14.05
CA GLU A 300 -30.77 -12.42 13.68
C GLU A 300 -30.59 -13.44 14.83
N GLN A 301 -29.54 -13.32 15.65
CA GLN A 301 -29.30 -14.16 16.82
C GLN A 301 -30.28 -13.87 17.97
N SER A 302 -30.68 -12.61 18.18
CA SER A 302 -31.73 -12.25 19.14
C SER A 302 -33.13 -12.69 18.70
N SER A 303 -33.35 -12.96 17.42
CA SER A 303 -34.60 -13.54 16.90
C SER A 303 -34.63 -15.07 16.88
N LYS A 304 -33.50 -15.75 17.12
CA LYS A 304 -33.45 -17.22 17.17
C LYS A 304 -33.84 -17.71 18.55
N ARG A 305 -35.05 -18.29 18.63
CA ARG A 305 -35.53 -19.06 19.78
C ARG A 305 -34.47 -20.08 20.21
N ARG A 306 -34.37 -20.27 21.53
CA ARG A 306 -33.47 -21.20 22.22
C ARG A 306 -33.59 -22.61 21.61
N SER A 307 -32.48 -23.19 21.16
CA SER A 307 -32.45 -24.59 20.75
C SER A 307 -32.62 -25.50 21.96
N LEU A 308 -33.58 -26.43 21.87
CA LEU A 308 -33.82 -27.49 22.83
C LEU A 308 -32.57 -28.37 22.96
N VAL A 309 -31.99 -28.44 24.15
CA VAL A 309 -30.86 -29.35 24.44
C VAL A 309 -31.42 -30.74 24.64
N LEU A 310 -31.20 -31.62 23.66
CA LEU A 310 -31.45 -33.06 23.78
C LEU A 310 -30.15 -33.78 24.20
N PRO A 311 -30.25 -34.93 24.89
CA PRO A 311 -29.09 -35.74 25.26
C PRO A 311 -28.33 -36.23 24.02
N ALA A 312 -27.01 -36.42 24.14
CA ALA A 312 -26.16 -36.86 23.04
C ALA A 312 -26.66 -38.17 22.40
N PRO A 313 -26.73 -38.26 21.06
CA PRO A 313 -27.19 -39.46 20.38
C PRO A 313 -26.20 -40.60 20.62
N GLN A 314 -26.70 -41.72 21.13
CA GLN A 314 -25.95 -42.98 21.15
C GLN A 314 -26.02 -43.58 19.75
N ILE A 315 -24.96 -43.38 18.97
CA ILE A 315 -24.79 -43.97 17.64
C ILE A 315 -24.24 -45.38 17.85
N SER A 316 -24.89 -46.38 17.26
CA SER A 316 -24.42 -47.77 17.33
C SER A 316 -23.29 -48.02 16.33
N GLU A 317 -22.43 -49.01 16.61
CA GLU A 317 -21.22 -49.31 15.82
C GLU A 317 -21.50 -49.53 14.31
N GLY A 318 -22.70 -49.99 13.96
CA GLY A 318 -23.14 -50.16 12.56
C GLY A 318 -23.49 -48.84 11.84
N GLU A 319 -23.90 -47.79 12.54
CA GLU A 319 -24.14 -46.47 11.95
C GLU A 319 -22.81 -45.73 11.70
N LEU A 320 -21.75 -46.10 12.43
CA LEU A 320 -20.40 -45.58 12.20
C LEU A 320 -19.81 -46.13 10.89
N GLU A 321 -20.08 -47.39 10.57
CA GLU A 321 -19.67 -48.01 9.30
C GLU A 321 -20.40 -47.39 8.08
N ASP A 322 -21.68 -47.05 8.22
CA ASP A 322 -22.44 -46.37 7.16
C ASP A 322 -22.01 -44.92 6.94
N ILE A 323 -21.56 -44.23 8.01
CA ILE A 323 -20.96 -42.88 7.90
C ILE A 323 -19.60 -42.94 7.20
N VAL A 324 -18.77 -43.96 7.47
CA VAL A 324 -17.51 -44.20 6.76
C VAL A 324 -17.77 -44.53 5.28
N LYS A 325 -18.81 -45.31 4.99
CA LYS A 325 -19.21 -45.67 3.62
C LYS A 325 -19.74 -44.48 2.82
N MET A 326 -20.47 -43.56 3.47
CA MET A 326 -20.85 -42.27 2.90
C MET A 326 -19.64 -41.35 2.68
N GLY A 327 -18.64 -41.39 3.57
CA GLY A 327 -17.36 -40.70 3.41
C GLY A 327 -16.57 -41.16 2.18
N MET A 328 -16.49 -42.49 1.97
CA MET A 328 -15.81 -43.07 0.79
C MET A 328 -16.55 -42.77 -0.52
N LEU A 329 -17.89 -42.65 -0.50
CA LEU A 329 -18.68 -42.23 -1.67
C LEU A 329 -18.45 -40.76 -2.03
N GLY A 330 -18.23 -39.89 -1.02
CA GLY A 330 -17.85 -38.49 -1.23
C GLY A 330 -16.46 -38.34 -1.84
N GLU A 331 -15.51 -39.19 -1.45
CA GLU A 331 -14.15 -39.23 -2.00
C GLU A 331 -14.14 -39.68 -3.46
N ARG A 332 -14.90 -40.74 -3.80
CA ARG A 332 -15.06 -41.24 -5.17
C ARG A 332 -15.73 -40.22 -6.11
N ALA A 333 -16.69 -39.45 -5.60
CA ALA A 333 -17.35 -38.38 -6.36
C ALA A 333 -16.42 -37.18 -6.60
N SER A 334 -15.52 -36.88 -5.66
CA SER A 334 -14.47 -35.84 -5.81
C SER A 334 -13.42 -36.23 -6.86
N GLU A 335 -13.06 -37.51 -6.91
CA GLU A 335 -12.11 -38.05 -7.88
C GLU A 335 -12.68 -38.04 -9.31
N MET A 336 -13.93 -38.47 -9.50
CA MET A 336 -14.64 -38.39 -10.80
C MET A 336 -14.87 -36.95 -11.27
N ALA A 337 -15.06 -35.99 -10.35
CA ALA A 337 -15.20 -34.58 -10.70
C ALA A 337 -13.87 -33.92 -11.13
N ARG A 338 -12.71 -34.51 -10.77
CA ARG A 338 -11.38 -34.05 -11.21
C ARG A 338 -10.99 -34.56 -12.60
N GLU A 339 -11.56 -35.68 -13.07
CA GLU A 339 -11.31 -36.24 -14.42
C GLU A 339 -12.12 -35.56 -15.54
N SER A 340 -13.05 -34.65 -15.22
CA SER A 340 -13.89 -33.95 -16.20
C SER A 340 -13.43 -32.51 -16.43
N ASP A 341 -13.13 -32.13 -17.68
CA ASP A 341 -12.60 -30.81 -18.09
C ASP A 341 -13.58 -29.62 -17.95
N ASN A 342 -14.76 -29.82 -17.35
CA ASN A 342 -15.77 -28.78 -17.21
C ASN A 342 -15.57 -27.93 -15.94
N THR A 343 -15.27 -26.64 -16.12
CA THR A 343 -14.97 -25.67 -15.06
C THR A 343 -16.14 -25.30 -14.14
N ALA A 344 -17.37 -25.67 -14.48
CA ALA A 344 -18.58 -25.32 -13.71
C ALA A 344 -18.84 -26.24 -12.50
N THR A 345 -18.39 -27.49 -12.54
CA THR A 345 -18.58 -28.48 -11.45
C THR A 345 -17.54 -28.35 -10.34
N ARG A 346 -16.37 -27.77 -10.66
CA ARG A 346 -15.24 -27.59 -9.73
C ARG A 346 -15.51 -26.60 -8.59
N GLY A 347 -16.52 -25.73 -8.73
CA GLY A 347 -16.86 -24.70 -7.73
C GLY A 347 -17.88 -25.13 -6.65
N LEU A 348 -18.46 -26.33 -6.75
CA LEU A 348 -19.54 -26.79 -5.86
C LEU A 348 -19.06 -27.73 -4.73
N VAL A 349 -17.77 -28.10 -4.70
CA VAL A 349 -17.18 -28.94 -3.65
C VAL A 349 -16.15 -28.13 -2.87
N GLY A 350 -16.49 -27.75 -1.64
CA GLY A 350 -15.64 -26.95 -0.76
C GLY A 350 -14.47 -27.76 -0.18
N SER A 351 -13.27 -27.19 -0.22
CA SER A 351 -12.03 -27.82 0.25
C SER A 351 -11.82 -27.60 1.75
N TYR A 352 -11.76 -28.67 2.54
CA TYR A 352 -11.09 -28.67 3.84
C TYR A 352 -9.72 -29.34 3.71
N SER A 353 -8.72 -28.73 4.34
CA SER A 353 -7.30 -29.03 4.16
C SER A 353 -6.83 -30.23 4.99
N GLN A 354 -5.97 -31.08 4.43
CA GLN A 354 -4.99 -31.84 5.20
C GLN A 354 -3.65 -31.94 4.45
N LEU A 355 -2.60 -32.02 5.27
CA LEU A 355 -1.18 -31.79 4.99
C LEU A 355 -0.45 -32.93 4.27
N ASN A 356 0.70 -32.56 3.69
CA ASN A 356 1.79 -33.35 3.13
C ASN A 356 2.13 -34.69 3.81
N SER A 357 2.35 -35.71 2.98
CA SER A 357 3.43 -36.70 3.15
C SER A 357 3.79 -37.37 1.81
N GLY A 358 5.07 -37.64 1.56
CA GLY A 358 5.53 -38.56 0.51
C GLY A 358 6.61 -38.02 -0.44
N ALA A 359 7.81 -38.60 -0.36
CA ALA A 359 9.07 -38.24 -1.04
C ALA A 359 9.09 -38.35 -2.58
N PRO A 360 10.06 -37.71 -3.29
CA PRO A 360 10.17 -37.82 -4.74
C PRO A 360 10.80 -39.15 -5.17
N ILE A 361 10.06 -39.91 -5.98
CA ILE A 361 10.56 -41.10 -6.69
C ILE A 361 11.50 -40.64 -7.82
N ARG A 362 12.76 -41.09 -7.79
CA ARG A 362 13.80 -40.82 -8.78
C ARG A 362 13.46 -41.47 -10.14
N THR A 363 13.55 -40.71 -11.22
CA THR A 363 13.67 -41.20 -12.60
C THR A 363 15.13 -41.48 -12.95
N PRO A 364 15.45 -42.49 -13.81
CA PRO A 364 16.82 -42.73 -14.24
C PRO A 364 17.37 -41.59 -15.11
N LEU A 365 18.65 -41.28 -14.91
CA LEU A 365 19.43 -40.24 -15.59
C LEU A 365 19.66 -40.63 -17.07
N ALA A 366 19.38 -39.72 -18.00
CA ALA A 366 19.79 -39.86 -19.40
C ALA A 366 21.32 -39.76 -19.54
N PRO A 367 21.96 -40.45 -20.51
CA PRO A 367 23.42 -40.39 -20.71
C PRO A 367 23.89 -38.97 -21.05
N ALA A 368 25.11 -38.61 -20.61
CA ALA A 368 25.70 -37.30 -20.84
C ALA A 368 25.96 -37.03 -22.33
N GLN A 369 25.49 -35.89 -22.83
CA GLN A 369 25.67 -35.43 -24.20
C GLN A 369 27.03 -34.70 -24.35
N GLU A 370 27.75 -34.93 -25.45
CA GLU A 370 29.02 -34.23 -25.76
C GLU A 370 28.77 -32.73 -26.05
N ASP A 371 29.55 -31.83 -25.45
CA ASP A 371 29.34 -30.38 -25.56
C ASP A 371 30.00 -29.84 -26.85
N HIS A 372 29.25 -29.82 -27.94
CA HIS A 372 29.73 -29.45 -29.29
C HIS A 372 30.37 -28.05 -29.37
N ILE A 373 29.93 -27.12 -28.49
CA ILE A 373 30.49 -25.77 -28.38
C ILE A 373 31.94 -25.81 -27.89
N ALA A 374 32.24 -26.67 -26.91
CA ALA A 374 33.61 -26.82 -26.40
C ALA A 374 34.54 -27.42 -27.45
N ASN A 375 34.04 -28.33 -28.28
CA ASN A 375 34.79 -28.94 -29.37
C ASN A 375 35.06 -27.93 -30.52
N GLU A 376 34.11 -27.05 -30.84
CA GLU A 376 34.30 -26.03 -31.87
C GLU A 376 35.30 -24.95 -31.43
N ILE A 377 35.27 -24.55 -30.16
CA ILE A 377 36.26 -23.62 -29.59
C ILE A 377 37.68 -24.21 -29.67
N ARG A 378 37.83 -25.52 -29.39
CA ARG A 378 39.11 -26.23 -29.56
C ARG A 378 39.56 -26.27 -31.02
N ASN A 379 38.64 -26.51 -31.96
CA ASN A 379 38.94 -26.48 -33.39
C ASN A 379 39.42 -25.09 -33.87
N ILE A 380 38.74 -24.01 -33.44
CA ILE A 380 39.13 -22.63 -33.78
C ILE A 380 40.51 -22.30 -33.23
N ARG A 381 40.78 -22.72 -31.99
CA ARG A 381 42.09 -22.51 -31.37
C ARG A 381 43.20 -23.27 -32.08
N ALA A 382 42.98 -24.56 -32.38
CA ALA A 382 43.94 -25.40 -33.12
C ALA A 382 44.29 -24.79 -34.50
N LEU A 383 43.32 -24.15 -35.16
CA LEU A 383 43.53 -23.44 -36.43
C LEU A 383 44.29 -22.12 -36.28
N THR A 384 44.16 -21.42 -35.15
CA THR A 384 44.95 -20.20 -34.87
C THR A 384 46.34 -20.48 -34.35
N GLU A 385 46.56 -21.62 -33.69
CA GLU A 385 47.80 -21.97 -33.00
C GLU A 385 48.77 -22.78 -33.89
N THR A 386 48.27 -23.49 -34.91
CA THR A 386 49.10 -24.24 -35.87
C THR A 386 49.37 -23.46 -37.17
N GLN A 387 50.64 -23.42 -37.60
CA GLN A 387 51.01 -22.82 -38.89
C GLN A 387 50.49 -23.67 -40.05
N SER A 388 49.94 -23.01 -41.09
CA SER A 388 49.28 -23.70 -42.21
C SER A 388 50.18 -24.74 -42.88
N SER A 389 49.58 -25.83 -43.35
CA SER A 389 50.24 -26.95 -44.05
C SER A 389 51.03 -26.57 -45.31
N LEU A 390 50.87 -25.34 -45.85
CA LEU A 390 51.72 -24.81 -46.92
C LEU A 390 53.17 -24.61 -46.47
N LEU A 391 53.44 -24.54 -45.15
CA LEU A 391 54.75 -24.36 -44.55
C LEU A 391 55.29 -25.63 -43.86
N GLY A 392 54.76 -26.82 -44.22
CA GLY A 392 55.32 -28.11 -43.80
C GLY A 392 54.89 -28.62 -42.41
N GLY A 393 53.82 -28.07 -41.81
CA GLY A 393 53.22 -28.63 -40.59
C GLY A 393 52.27 -29.81 -40.88
N GLU A 394 52.25 -30.82 -39.99
CA GLU A 394 51.25 -31.90 -40.02
C GLU A 394 49.84 -31.36 -39.70
N ASN A 395 48.81 -31.90 -40.38
CA ASN A 395 47.42 -31.51 -40.15
C ASN A 395 46.95 -31.93 -38.74
N THR A 396 46.46 -30.98 -37.94
CA THR A 396 45.88 -31.25 -36.63
C THR A 396 44.52 -31.96 -36.78
N PRO A 397 44.25 -33.03 -36.00
CA PRO A 397 42.97 -33.72 -36.06
C PRO A 397 41.86 -32.83 -35.47
N LEU A 398 40.95 -32.35 -36.33
CA LEU A 398 39.79 -31.55 -35.94
C LEU A 398 38.60 -32.47 -35.60
N HIS A 399 37.75 -32.06 -34.66
CA HIS A 399 36.49 -32.76 -34.41
C HIS A 399 35.50 -32.45 -35.53
N GLU A 400 35.11 -33.46 -36.32
CA GLU A 400 34.20 -33.34 -37.46
C GLU A 400 32.85 -34.06 -37.24
N GLY A 401 31.81 -33.70 -38.00
CA GLY A 401 30.54 -34.43 -38.02
C GLY A 401 29.64 -34.16 -36.82
N SER A 402 29.04 -35.20 -36.23
CA SER A 402 28.06 -35.08 -35.13
C SER A 402 28.63 -34.61 -33.80
N ALA A 403 29.96 -34.44 -33.70
CA ALA A 403 30.66 -33.99 -32.50
C ALA A 403 31.03 -32.49 -32.53
N SER A 404 30.84 -31.80 -33.65
CA SER A 404 31.05 -30.35 -33.86
C SER A 404 29.76 -29.69 -34.42
N THR A 405 29.70 -28.36 -34.40
CA THR A 405 28.56 -27.57 -34.91
C THR A 405 28.37 -27.68 -36.43
N GLY A 406 29.36 -28.19 -37.19
CA GLY A 406 29.24 -28.62 -38.59
C GLY A 406 29.17 -27.48 -39.64
N PHE A 407 29.76 -27.71 -40.83
CA PHE A 407 29.86 -26.74 -41.95
C PHE A 407 28.74 -26.88 -43.00
N ASP A 408 27.62 -27.50 -42.66
CA ASP A 408 26.60 -27.95 -43.63
C ASP A 408 25.51 -26.87 -43.91
N GLY A 409 25.62 -25.67 -43.34
CA GLY A 409 24.70 -24.55 -43.60
C GLY A 409 24.78 -23.36 -42.63
N VAL A 410 24.03 -22.30 -42.94
CA VAL A 410 23.97 -21.02 -42.17
C VAL A 410 23.15 -21.14 -40.88
N ALA A 411 22.41 -22.24 -40.67
CA ALA A 411 21.57 -22.46 -39.49
C ALA A 411 22.04 -23.69 -38.70
N PRO A 412 22.13 -23.60 -37.36
CA PRO A 412 22.48 -24.75 -36.51
C PRO A 412 21.41 -25.83 -36.56
N ARG A 413 21.82 -27.10 -36.44
CA ARG A 413 20.91 -28.26 -36.41
C ARG A 413 20.09 -28.28 -35.12
N LYS A 414 18.76 -28.33 -35.24
CA LYS A 414 17.81 -28.42 -34.11
C LYS A 414 17.50 -29.89 -33.79
N GLN A 415 17.90 -30.40 -32.62
CA GLN A 415 17.45 -31.72 -32.14
C GLN A 415 16.28 -31.58 -31.15
N VAL A 416 15.22 -32.35 -31.36
CA VAL A 416 14.03 -32.43 -30.50
C VAL A 416 14.11 -33.73 -29.70
N MET A 417 14.14 -33.64 -28.37
CA MET A 417 14.04 -34.81 -27.49
C MET A 417 12.60 -35.31 -27.46
N SER A 418 12.36 -36.60 -27.74
CA SER A 418 11.05 -37.25 -27.62
C SER A 418 11.10 -38.29 -26.51
N THR A 419 10.30 -38.11 -25.47
CA THR A 419 10.08 -39.09 -24.40
C THR A 419 8.91 -40.03 -24.78
N PRO A 420 9.06 -41.36 -24.74
CA PRO A 420 7.96 -42.29 -25.05
C PRO A 420 6.99 -42.42 -23.86
N ASN A 421 5.69 -42.21 -24.11
CA ASN A 421 4.60 -42.35 -23.12
C ASN A 421 4.09 -43.82 -23.06
N PRO A 422 4.08 -44.48 -21.88
CA PRO A 422 3.81 -45.93 -21.77
C PRO A 422 2.38 -46.27 -21.32
N LEU A 423 1.31 -45.71 -21.90
CA LEU A 423 -0.07 -46.15 -21.60
C LEU A 423 -0.99 -46.03 -22.83
N ALA A 424 -0.99 -47.05 -23.68
CA ALA A 424 -2.05 -47.29 -24.66
C ALA A 424 -2.17 -48.80 -24.96
N THR A 425 -3.32 -49.40 -24.64
CA THR A 425 -3.74 -50.74 -25.08
C THR A 425 -5.13 -50.67 -25.75
N PRO A 426 -5.39 -51.42 -26.85
CA PRO A 426 -6.66 -51.40 -27.59
C PRO A 426 -7.47 -52.72 -27.46
N LEU A 427 -8.82 -52.65 -27.47
CA LEU A 427 -9.82 -53.67 -27.94
C LEU A 427 -11.24 -53.24 -27.45
N ARG A 428 -12.41 -53.47 -28.07
CA ARG A 428 -12.90 -54.28 -29.21
C ARG A 428 -14.32 -53.78 -29.60
N SER A 429 -14.77 -54.05 -30.83
CA SER A 429 -16.07 -53.67 -31.42
C SER A 429 -16.87 -54.91 -31.91
N GLY A 430 -18.21 -54.77 -31.96
CA GLY A 430 -19.17 -55.53 -32.79
C GLY A 430 -20.33 -56.20 -32.00
N MET A 431 -21.58 -56.33 -32.46
CA MET A 431 -22.36 -55.81 -33.61
C MET A 431 -23.80 -56.39 -33.51
N ALA A 432 -24.82 -55.53 -33.73
CA ALA A 432 -26.15 -55.68 -34.39
C ALA A 432 -27.23 -56.76 -34.09
N GLY A 433 -28.49 -56.26 -34.16
CA GLY A 433 -29.66 -56.86 -34.86
C GLY A 433 -30.83 -57.27 -33.96
N MET A 434 -32.14 -57.00 -34.18
CA MET A 434 -32.94 -56.52 -35.33
C MET A 434 -34.34 -56.06 -34.83
N THR A 435 -34.82 -54.89 -35.31
CA THR A 435 -36.16 -54.42 -35.81
C THR A 435 -37.49 -55.21 -35.63
N PRO A 436 -38.73 -54.72 -35.97
CA PRO A 436 -39.18 -53.44 -36.58
C PRO A 436 -40.49 -52.79 -35.99
N GLY A 437 -40.97 -51.69 -36.60
CA GLY A 437 -42.06 -50.77 -36.17
C GLY A 437 -43.55 -51.16 -36.35
N GLY A 438 -44.43 -50.22 -35.93
CA GLY A 438 -45.89 -50.34 -35.62
C GLY A 438 -46.89 -50.45 -36.79
N PRO A 439 -48.17 -49.97 -36.73
CA PRO A 439 -48.97 -49.33 -35.65
C PRO A 439 -50.40 -49.94 -35.44
N GLY A 440 -51.11 -49.59 -34.34
CA GLY A 440 -52.59 -49.74 -34.28
C GLY A 440 -53.22 -50.11 -32.93
N MET A 441 -53.99 -49.16 -32.38
CA MET A 441 -55.23 -49.26 -31.56
C MET A 441 -55.44 -50.39 -30.52
N THR A 442 -55.64 -49.93 -29.27
CA THR A 442 -56.41 -50.52 -28.13
C THR A 442 -57.81 -51.05 -28.53
N PRO A 443 -58.60 -51.83 -27.71
CA PRO A 443 -58.66 -51.81 -26.22
C PRO A 443 -59.14 -53.11 -25.47
N ARG A 444 -58.86 -53.22 -24.15
CA ARG A 444 -59.83 -53.62 -23.09
C ARG A 444 -59.21 -53.68 -21.69
N ALA A 445 -59.91 -53.09 -20.72
CA ALA A 445 -59.77 -53.24 -19.25
C ALA A 445 -60.58 -54.50 -18.76
N PRO A 446 -60.69 -54.90 -17.45
CA PRO A 446 -60.77 -54.05 -16.23
C PRO A 446 -60.31 -54.61 -14.83
N GLY A 447 -60.25 -53.70 -13.84
CA GLY A 447 -60.57 -53.91 -12.40
C GLY A 447 -59.41 -54.29 -11.45
N GLN A 448 -59.23 -53.77 -10.22
CA GLN A 448 -60.04 -53.01 -9.26
C GLN A 448 -59.14 -52.18 -8.30
N THR A 449 -59.73 -51.10 -7.76
CA THR A 449 -59.25 -50.08 -6.79
C THR A 449 -59.46 -50.54 -5.30
N PRO A 450 -59.38 -49.73 -4.18
CA PRO A 450 -59.24 -48.25 -4.05
C PRO A 450 -58.55 -47.64 -2.76
N LEU A 451 -58.43 -46.28 -2.77
CA LEU A 451 -58.44 -45.28 -1.65
C LEU A 451 -57.11 -44.98 -0.88
N ARG A 452 -56.67 -43.74 -0.59
CA ARG A 452 -57.22 -42.36 -0.78
C ARG A 452 -56.19 -41.26 -0.35
N THR A 453 -55.89 -40.30 -1.25
CA THR A 453 -55.68 -38.79 -1.16
C THR A 453 -54.90 -38.10 -0.02
N PRO A 454 -54.67 -36.75 -0.05
CA PRO A 454 -54.61 -35.73 -1.15
C PRO A 454 -53.33 -34.83 -1.08
N ARG A 455 -52.63 -34.40 -2.16
CA ARG A 455 -52.87 -33.37 -3.20
C ARG A 455 -53.19 -31.95 -2.69
N ASP A 456 -52.29 -30.98 -2.91
CA ASP A 456 -52.58 -29.83 -3.80
C ASP A 456 -51.32 -29.04 -4.24
N GLY A 457 -51.30 -28.63 -5.50
CA GLY A 457 -50.23 -27.88 -6.15
C GLY A 457 -50.74 -26.52 -6.62
N PHE A 458 -49.99 -25.47 -6.31
CA PHE A 458 -50.29 -24.10 -6.71
C PHE A 458 -49.43 -23.69 -7.92
N ALA A 459 -50.11 -23.31 -9.00
CA ALA A 459 -49.57 -22.41 -10.01
C ALA A 459 -50.66 -21.42 -10.46
N LEU A 460 -50.36 -20.14 -10.22
CA LEU A 460 -50.55 -18.97 -11.08
C LEU A 460 -51.77 -18.85 -12.02
N ASN A 461 -52.40 -17.67 -11.89
CA ASN A 461 -53.32 -16.97 -12.80
C ASN A 461 -54.81 -17.30 -12.69
N SER A 462 -55.52 -16.49 -11.88
CA SER A 462 -56.79 -15.93 -12.32
C SER A 462 -56.97 -14.52 -11.75
N VAL A 463 -57.41 -13.62 -12.62
CA VAL A 463 -57.77 -12.23 -12.36
C VAL A 463 -59.12 -12.19 -11.64
N GLY A 464 -59.15 -11.57 -10.45
CA GLY A 464 -60.37 -11.30 -9.69
C GLY A 464 -60.06 -10.80 -8.28
N ASP A 465 -60.64 -9.64 -7.93
CA ASP A 465 -60.74 -9.04 -6.59
C ASP A 465 -59.63 -8.13 -6.04
N GLU A 466 -59.30 -7.05 -6.77
CA GLU A 466 -58.63 -5.87 -6.17
C GLU A 466 -59.58 -4.92 -5.41
N VAL A 467 -60.91 -5.06 -5.56
CA VAL A 467 -61.89 -4.12 -4.96
C VAL A 467 -62.15 -4.43 -3.48
N ALA A 468 -62.10 -5.70 -3.08
CA ALA A 468 -62.29 -6.12 -1.69
C ALA A 468 -61.08 -5.80 -0.79
N ALA A 469 -59.86 -5.80 -1.34
CA ALA A 469 -58.64 -5.44 -0.61
C ALA A 469 -58.58 -3.93 -0.29
N LYS A 470 -59.02 -3.08 -1.23
CA LYS A 470 -59.12 -1.63 -1.02
C LYS A 470 -60.15 -1.25 0.05
N GLN A 471 -61.29 -1.95 0.10
CA GLN A 471 -62.30 -1.69 1.14
C GLN A 471 -61.84 -2.12 2.54
N LYS A 472 -61.04 -3.19 2.66
CA LYS A 472 -60.45 -3.61 3.95
C LYS A 472 -59.38 -2.63 4.44
N LEU A 473 -58.56 -2.07 3.55
CA LEU A 473 -57.57 -1.04 3.89
C LEU A 473 -58.21 0.30 4.27
N LEU A 474 -59.28 0.71 3.59
CA LEU A 474 -60.06 1.90 3.96
C LEU A 474 -60.68 1.78 5.36
N LYS A 475 -61.21 0.60 5.70
CA LYS A 475 -61.78 0.33 7.03
C LYS A 475 -60.71 0.31 8.13
N GLY A 476 -59.49 -0.13 7.80
CA GLY A 476 -58.32 -0.08 8.70
C GLY A 476 -57.77 1.34 8.91
N LEU A 477 -57.77 2.18 7.87
CA LEU A 477 -57.34 3.58 7.95
C LEU A 477 -58.36 4.47 8.67
N SER A 478 -59.66 4.15 8.60
CA SER A 478 -60.71 4.88 9.34
C SER A 478 -60.78 4.53 10.84
N ALA A 479 -60.09 3.48 11.28
CA ALA A 479 -60.05 3.03 12.67
C ALA A 479 -58.89 3.65 13.48
N LEU A 480 -58.06 4.48 12.86
CA LEU A 480 -57.02 5.24 13.56
C LEU A 480 -57.66 6.44 14.30
N PRO A 481 -57.27 6.70 15.56
CA PRO A 481 -57.70 7.90 16.27
C PRO A 481 -57.29 9.15 15.49
N LYS A 482 -58.22 10.09 15.28
CA LYS A 482 -57.91 11.36 14.61
C LYS A 482 -56.85 12.11 15.43
N PRO A 483 -55.84 12.73 14.78
CA PRO A 483 -54.87 13.55 15.48
C PRO A 483 -55.58 14.69 16.20
N LYS A 484 -55.27 14.89 17.49
CA LYS A 484 -55.68 16.09 18.22
C LYS A 484 -55.04 17.29 17.54
N GLU A 485 -55.86 18.16 16.96
CA GLU A 485 -55.46 19.50 16.55
C GLU A 485 -55.12 20.27 17.83
N THR A 486 -53.84 20.31 18.19
CA THR A 486 -53.32 21.37 19.07
C THR A 486 -52.93 22.52 18.16
N GLU A 487 -53.73 23.57 18.19
CA GLU A 487 -53.40 24.89 17.67
C GLU A 487 -52.04 25.31 18.23
N TRP A 488 -51.10 25.59 17.35
CA TRP A 488 -49.84 26.23 17.74
C TRP A 488 -50.10 27.72 17.78
N ASP A 489 -50.53 28.22 18.94
CA ASP A 489 -50.41 29.64 19.25
C ASP A 489 -48.95 29.90 19.65
N LEU A 490 -48.29 30.77 18.88
CA LEU A 490 -46.87 31.10 19.09
C LEU A 490 -46.78 32.20 20.15
N GLU A 491 -46.80 31.81 21.41
CA GLU A 491 -46.38 32.67 22.51
C GLU A 491 -44.89 32.40 22.84
N LEU A 492 -44.10 33.47 22.83
CA LEU A 492 -42.69 33.44 23.24
C LEU A 492 -42.60 32.96 24.70
N PRO A 493 -41.77 31.94 25.02
CA PRO A 493 -41.56 31.55 26.40
C PRO A 493 -40.88 32.66 27.21
N GLU A 494 -41.60 33.20 28.20
CA GLU A 494 -41.02 33.86 29.36
C GLU A 494 -40.46 32.82 30.33
N GLU A 495 -39.33 33.17 30.91
CA GLU A 495 -38.47 32.43 31.81
C GLU A 495 -39.22 31.93 33.06
N GLN A 496 -39.44 30.61 33.18
CA GLN A 496 -39.82 29.98 34.44
C GLN A 496 -38.92 28.77 34.73
N MET A 497 -38.23 28.85 35.87
CA MET A 497 -37.37 27.79 36.40
C MET A 497 -38.25 26.62 36.87
N GLU A 498 -38.21 25.49 36.16
CA GLU A 498 -38.73 24.22 36.66
C GLU A 498 -37.65 23.44 37.42
N VAL A 499 -38.06 22.91 38.58
CA VAL A 499 -37.25 22.16 39.53
C VAL A 499 -37.20 20.70 39.07
N ASP A 500 -36.00 20.19 38.77
CA ASP A 500 -35.76 18.82 38.35
C ASP A 500 -36.24 17.80 39.40
N SER A 501 -37.31 17.08 39.10
CA SER A 501 -37.64 15.82 39.75
C SER A 501 -36.79 14.70 39.16
N VAL A 502 -35.92 14.10 39.97
CA VAL A 502 -35.06 12.97 39.57
C VAL A 502 -35.92 11.74 39.26
N GLU A 503 -36.23 11.53 37.98
CA GLU A 503 -36.75 10.24 37.50
C GLU A 503 -35.65 9.18 37.62
N LYS A 504 -35.93 8.10 38.35
CA LYS A 504 -35.07 6.91 38.37
C LYS A 504 -35.08 6.28 36.98
N GLN A 505 -34.01 6.49 36.23
CA GLN A 505 -33.76 5.75 34.99
C GLN A 505 -33.68 4.25 35.31
N GLU A 506 -34.53 3.45 34.66
CA GLU A 506 -34.43 2.00 34.71
C GLU A 506 -33.10 1.57 34.05
N GLU A 507 -32.26 0.90 34.84
CA GLU A 507 -30.93 0.42 34.45
C GLU A 507 -31.01 -0.54 33.25
N ASP A 508 -30.13 -0.34 32.26
CA ASP A 508 -30.06 -1.11 31.01
C ASP A 508 -29.87 -2.61 31.31
N ALA A 509 -30.66 -3.47 30.68
CA ALA A 509 -30.66 -4.92 30.96
C ALA A 509 -29.28 -5.55 30.73
N ALA A 510 -28.49 -4.99 29.80
CA ALA A 510 -27.12 -5.43 29.54
C ALA A 510 -26.17 -5.18 30.73
N GLU A 511 -26.44 -4.16 31.53
CA GLU A 511 -25.62 -3.80 32.69
C GLU A 511 -25.95 -4.69 33.90
N ARG A 512 -27.23 -5.04 34.07
CA ARG A 512 -27.68 -6.05 35.04
C ARG A 512 -27.07 -7.42 34.77
N ASP A 513 -27.09 -7.86 33.52
CA ASP A 513 -26.52 -9.15 33.11
C ASP A 513 -24.99 -9.18 33.22
N ARG A 514 -24.32 -8.03 33.07
CA ARG A 514 -22.88 -7.92 33.31
C ARG A 514 -22.58 -8.05 34.80
N ARG A 515 -23.30 -7.33 35.66
CA ARG A 515 -23.14 -7.39 37.11
C ARG A 515 -23.42 -8.77 37.68
N GLU A 516 -24.44 -9.47 37.16
CA GLU A 516 -24.73 -10.85 37.58
C GLU A 516 -23.65 -11.84 37.13
N ARG A 517 -23.07 -11.65 35.94
CA ARG A 517 -21.91 -12.43 35.49
C ARG A 517 -20.69 -12.16 36.35
N ASP A 518 -20.36 -10.90 36.59
CA ASP A 518 -19.21 -10.52 37.42
C ASP A 518 -19.38 -11.08 38.85
N ARG A 519 -20.61 -11.04 39.41
CA ARG A 519 -20.93 -11.65 40.71
C ARG A 519 -20.73 -13.17 40.69
N ARG A 520 -21.21 -13.84 39.65
CA ARG A 520 -21.08 -15.29 39.51
C ARG A 520 -19.62 -15.71 39.29
N GLU A 521 -18.86 -14.99 38.48
CA GLU A 521 -17.43 -15.25 38.26
C GLU A 521 -16.63 -15.03 39.55
N ALA A 522 -16.97 -13.99 40.33
CA ALA A 522 -16.38 -13.76 41.65
C ALA A 522 -16.73 -14.88 42.64
N GLU A 523 -17.97 -15.37 42.65
CA GLU A 523 -18.39 -16.53 43.45
C GLU A 523 -17.64 -17.82 43.04
N GLU A 524 -17.51 -18.08 41.74
CA GLU A 524 -16.76 -19.23 41.20
C GLU A 524 -15.26 -19.14 41.49
N GLU A 525 -14.68 -17.94 41.50
CA GLU A 525 -13.27 -17.72 41.86
C GLU A 525 -13.05 -17.91 43.38
N LEU A 526 -13.95 -17.41 44.22
CA LEU A 526 -13.92 -17.65 45.67
C LEU A 526 -14.06 -19.16 45.96
N GLU A 527 -14.96 -19.86 45.28
CA GLU A 527 -15.07 -21.31 45.39
C GLU A 527 -13.82 -22.03 44.91
N ARG A 528 -13.15 -21.57 43.85
CA ARG A 528 -11.88 -22.13 43.36
C ARG A 528 -10.75 -21.94 44.37
N ARG A 529 -10.66 -20.75 45.00
CA ARG A 529 -9.68 -20.44 46.06
C ARG A 529 -9.89 -21.26 47.33
N ARG A 530 -11.14 -21.68 47.59
CA ARG A 530 -11.51 -22.57 48.70
C ARG A 530 -11.25 -24.06 48.44
N ARG A 531 -10.89 -24.45 47.21
CA ARG A 531 -10.47 -25.83 46.91
C ARG A 531 -9.09 -26.11 47.50
N THR A 532 -8.76 -27.37 47.73
CA THR A 532 -7.41 -27.76 48.17
C THR A 532 -6.35 -27.38 47.13
N GLN A 533 -5.12 -27.12 47.57
CA GLN A 533 -4.02 -26.74 46.66
C GLN A 533 -3.74 -27.80 45.60
N THR A 534 -3.96 -29.08 45.91
CA THR A 534 -3.83 -30.21 44.99
C THR A 534 -4.80 -30.10 43.82
N VAL A 535 -6.05 -29.72 44.09
CA VAL A 535 -7.08 -29.48 43.07
C VAL A 535 -6.83 -28.20 42.29
N GLN A 536 -6.39 -27.13 42.96
CA GLN A 536 -6.05 -25.85 42.31
C GLN A 536 -4.88 -25.99 41.33
N ARG A 537 -3.88 -26.81 41.66
CA ARG A 537 -2.67 -27.04 40.85
C ARG A 537 -2.81 -28.17 39.83
N GLY A 538 -3.95 -28.88 39.81
CA GLY A 538 -4.18 -29.99 38.88
C GLY A 538 -3.19 -31.15 39.03
N LEU A 539 -2.67 -31.38 40.25
CA LEU A 539 -1.70 -32.45 40.49
C LEU A 539 -2.35 -33.85 40.33
N PRO A 540 -1.56 -34.90 39.99
CA PRO A 540 -2.07 -36.27 39.92
C PRO A 540 -2.72 -36.71 41.23
N ARG A 541 -3.93 -37.29 41.15
CA ARG A 541 -4.72 -37.74 42.30
C ARG A 541 -5.04 -39.23 42.17
N PRO A 542 -5.12 -39.98 43.29
CA PRO A 542 -5.46 -41.39 43.28
C PRO A 542 -6.91 -41.60 42.78
N ALA A 543 -7.12 -42.64 41.97
CA ALA A 543 -8.43 -42.97 41.42
C ALA A 543 -9.43 -43.51 42.47
N ALA A 544 -8.93 -44.08 43.57
CA ALA A 544 -9.70 -44.51 44.73
C ALA A 544 -8.94 -44.16 46.01
N VAL A 545 -9.65 -43.62 47.00
CA VAL A 545 -9.11 -43.27 48.33
C VAL A 545 -9.80 -44.14 49.36
N ASP A 546 -9.04 -45.00 50.07
CA ASP A 546 -9.54 -45.75 51.22
C ASP A 546 -9.30 -44.96 52.50
N VAL A 547 -10.35 -44.25 52.95
CA VAL A 547 -10.31 -43.37 54.12
C VAL A 547 -10.08 -44.16 55.40
N SER A 548 -10.64 -45.38 55.50
CA SER A 548 -10.52 -46.21 56.72
C SER A 548 -9.09 -46.68 56.95
N HIS A 549 -8.35 -46.96 55.87
CA HIS A 549 -6.94 -47.30 55.96
C HIS A 549 -6.06 -46.08 56.31
N LEU A 550 -6.35 -44.91 55.73
CA LEU A 550 -5.62 -43.68 56.01
C LEU A 550 -5.78 -43.19 57.46
N LEU A 551 -6.98 -43.32 58.03
CA LEU A 551 -7.23 -42.95 59.43
C LEU A 551 -6.49 -43.87 60.41
N LYS A 552 -6.46 -45.19 60.15
CA LYS A 552 -5.67 -46.14 60.96
C LYS A 552 -4.18 -45.80 60.95
N ARG A 553 -3.63 -45.50 59.77
CA ARG A 553 -2.24 -45.09 59.63
C ARG A 553 -1.94 -43.75 60.35
N ALA A 554 -2.93 -42.87 60.44
CA ALA A 554 -2.80 -41.63 61.20
C ALA A 554 -2.83 -41.85 62.72
N ASP A 555 -3.54 -42.88 63.20
CA ASP A 555 -3.56 -43.29 64.62
C ASP A 555 -2.25 -44.00 65.05
N GLU A 556 -1.50 -44.57 64.11
CA GLU A 556 -0.21 -45.24 64.35
C GLU A 556 0.98 -44.27 64.50
N LEU A 557 0.80 -42.97 64.25
CA LEU A 557 1.86 -41.95 64.34
C LEU A 557 2.14 -41.56 65.80
N GLU A 558 3.41 -41.62 66.22
CA GLU A 558 3.84 -41.26 67.59
C GLU A 558 3.77 -39.74 67.87
N ASP A 559 3.92 -38.89 66.85
CA ASP A 559 3.85 -37.44 66.99
C ASP A 559 2.38 -36.96 66.93
N PRO A 560 1.85 -36.36 68.02
CA PRO A 560 0.47 -35.92 68.06
C PRO A 560 0.15 -34.83 67.02
N ALA A 561 1.12 -33.97 66.66
CA ALA A 561 0.90 -32.93 65.66
C ALA A 561 0.79 -33.53 64.24
N ALA A 562 1.72 -34.43 63.90
CA ALA A 562 1.68 -35.17 62.64
C ALA A 562 0.42 -36.06 62.52
N ALA A 563 -0.02 -36.67 63.61
CA ALA A 563 -1.24 -37.48 63.66
C ALA A 563 -2.50 -36.65 63.36
N MET A 564 -2.61 -35.44 63.92
CA MET A 564 -3.73 -34.52 63.62
C MET A 564 -3.73 -34.07 62.15
N VAL A 565 -2.57 -33.69 61.62
CA VAL A 565 -2.43 -33.29 60.20
C VAL A 565 -2.79 -34.46 59.27
N ALA A 566 -2.34 -35.68 59.58
CA ALA A 566 -2.64 -36.86 58.77
C ALA A 566 -4.13 -37.22 58.75
N LYS A 567 -4.85 -37.03 59.87
CA LYS A 567 -6.31 -37.20 59.95
C LYS A 567 -7.05 -36.18 59.09
N GLU A 568 -6.69 -34.91 59.20
CA GLU A 568 -7.28 -33.84 58.38
C GLU A 568 -7.02 -34.03 56.88
N VAL A 569 -5.80 -34.43 56.51
CA VAL A 569 -5.44 -34.73 55.12
C VAL A 569 -6.28 -35.90 54.57
N ALA A 570 -6.51 -36.95 55.36
CA ALA A 570 -7.35 -38.08 54.93
C ALA A 570 -8.80 -37.66 54.66
N ILE A 571 -9.35 -36.77 55.49
CA ILE A 571 -10.70 -36.23 55.34
C ILE A 571 -10.80 -35.29 54.12
N LEU A 572 -9.79 -34.43 53.89
CA LEU A 572 -9.72 -33.55 52.72
C LEU A 572 -9.59 -34.34 51.40
N MET A 573 -8.75 -35.37 51.37
CA MET A 573 -8.61 -36.25 50.22
C MET A 573 -9.92 -36.98 49.87
N ALA A 574 -10.69 -37.39 50.89
CA ALA A 574 -12.01 -37.98 50.70
C ALA A 574 -13.01 -36.95 50.12
N ASN A 575 -13.00 -35.71 50.62
CA ASN A 575 -13.86 -34.64 50.13
C ASN A 575 -13.57 -34.30 48.65
N ASP A 576 -12.30 -34.20 48.30
CA ASP A 576 -11.85 -33.89 46.94
C ASP A 576 -12.18 -35.02 45.96
N ALA A 577 -12.03 -36.28 46.38
CA ALA A 577 -12.41 -37.44 45.56
C ALA A 577 -13.93 -37.51 45.31
N ALA A 578 -14.75 -37.08 46.26
CA ALA A 578 -16.21 -37.06 46.15
C ALA A 578 -16.76 -35.85 45.35
N LYS A 579 -16.24 -34.63 45.60
CA LYS A 579 -16.71 -33.39 44.95
C LYS A 579 -16.06 -33.14 43.58
N PHE A 580 -14.79 -33.53 43.42
CA PHE A 580 -13.99 -33.24 42.24
C PHE A 580 -13.30 -34.51 41.72
N PRO A 581 -14.05 -35.53 41.24
CA PRO A 581 -13.46 -36.79 40.80
C PRO A 581 -12.41 -36.57 39.69
N ALA A 582 -11.35 -37.38 39.70
CA ALA A 582 -10.37 -37.36 38.63
C ALA A 582 -10.99 -37.92 37.33
N PRO A 583 -10.51 -37.49 36.15
CA PRO A 583 -11.00 -38.04 34.88
C PRO A 583 -10.88 -39.58 34.87
N GLY A 584 -12.01 -40.28 34.81
CA GLY A 584 -12.07 -41.76 34.82
C GLY A 584 -12.34 -42.42 36.18
N SER A 585 -12.47 -41.68 37.28
CA SER A 585 -12.83 -42.25 38.59
C SER A 585 -14.35 -42.21 38.84
N ARG A 586 -14.91 -43.25 39.48
CA ARG A 586 -16.31 -43.25 39.96
C ARG A 586 -16.37 -42.56 41.32
N PRO A 587 -17.28 -41.61 41.56
CA PRO A 587 -17.40 -40.97 42.88
C PRO A 587 -17.86 -42.02 43.90
N VAL A 588 -17.04 -42.26 44.92
CA VAL A 588 -17.37 -43.17 46.02
C VAL A 588 -17.83 -42.32 47.20
N SER A 589 -19.07 -42.55 47.64
CA SER A 589 -19.74 -41.97 48.82
C SER A 589 -20.13 -40.48 48.77
N LYS A 590 -21.06 -40.09 49.67
CA LYS A 590 -21.48 -38.68 49.86
C LYS A 590 -20.32 -37.87 50.46
N PRO A 591 -20.09 -36.62 50.01
CA PRO A 591 -19.02 -35.80 50.55
C PRO A 591 -19.25 -35.55 52.04
N ALA A 592 -18.22 -35.76 52.87
CA ALA A 592 -18.24 -35.36 54.27
C ALA A 592 -18.37 -33.82 54.36
N GLU A 593 -19.17 -33.31 55.28
CA GLU A 593 -19.22 -31.87 55.56
C GLU A 593 -17.92 -31.46 56.26
N LEU A 594 -17.11 -30.64 55.58
CA LEU A 594 -15.90 -30.06 56.17
C LEU A 594 -16.28 -28.84 57.01
N GLU A 595 -15.55 -28.63 58.10
CA GLU A 595 -15.65 -27.41 58.89
C GLU A 595 -15.32 -26.18 58.03
N ARG A 596 -16.15 -25.14 58.12
CA ARG A 596 -15.95 -23.90 57.35
C ARG A 596 -15.14 -22.93 58.20
N ILE A 597 -13.86 -22.79 57.86
CA ILE A 597 -12.97 -21.76 58.41
C ILE A 597 -13.19 -20.47 57.63
N SER A 598 -13.18 -19.31 58.31
CA SER A 598 -13.33 -18.02 57.63
C SER A 598 -12.08 -17.71 56.78
N ASP A 599 -12.26 -17.03 55.64
CA ASP A 599 -11.15 -16.70 54.75
C ASP A 599 -10.11 -15.78 55.44
N ALA A 600 -10.58 -14.94 56.38
CA ALA A 600 -9.72 -14.07 57.20
C ALA A 600 -8.81 -14.89 58.15
N ASP A 601 -9.35 -15.92 58.81
CA ASP A 601 -8.59 -16.77 59.73
C ASP A 601 -7.56 -17.62 58.97
N LEU A 602 -7.90 -18.07 57.74
CA LEU A 602 -6.97 -18.81 56.89
C LEU A 602 -5.80 -17.93 56.42
N ASP A 603 -6.05 -16.67 56.10
CA ASP A 603 -5.02 -15.73 55.68
C ASP A 603 -4.13 -15.32 56.87
N GLU A 604 -4.71 -15.15 58.06
CA GLU A 604 -3.95 -14.94 59.30
C GLU A 604 -3.09 -16.16 59.64
N ALA A 605 -3.63 -17.38 59.57
CA ALA A 605 -2.89 -18.61 59.81
C ALA A 605 -1.74 -18.79 58.79
N ARG A 606 -1.97 -18.48 57.50
CA ARG A 606 -0.91 -18.49 56.47
C ARG A 606 0.18 -17.47 56.76
N LEU A 607 -0.19 -16.27 57.21
CA LEU A 607 0.77 -15.25 57.63
C LEU A 607 1.58 -15.72 58.84
N GLN A 608 0.94 -16.29 59.85
CA GLN A 608 1.62 -16.85 61.03
C GLN A 608 2.59 -17.97 60.64
N ILE A 609 2.16 -18.92 59.80
CA ILE A 609 3.03 -20.00 59.27
C ILE A 609 4.21 -19.40 58.49
N LEU A 610 3.99 -18.38 57.65
CA LEU A 610 5.06 -17.72 56.90
C LEU A 610 6.05 -16.98 57.82
N VAL A 611 5.56 -16.34 58.88
CA VAL A 611 6.39 -15.68 59.89
C VAL A 611 7.24 -16.71 60.64
N GLU A 612 6.65 -17.84 61.06
CA GLU A 612 7.37 -18.92 61.73
C GLU A 612 8.39 -19.61 60.81
N LEU A 613 8.02 -19.89 59.56
CA LEU A 613 8.91 -20.48 58.55
C LEU A 613 10.03 -19.54 58.11
N SER A 614 9.88 -18.22 58.28
CA SER A 614 10.94 -17.25 57.98
C SER A 614 12.14 -17.36 58.92
N GLY A 615 11.95 -17.94 60.11
CA GLY A 615 13.01 -18.22 61.08
C GLY A 615 13.65 -19.62 60.95
N VAL A 616 13.04 -20.52 60.17
CA VAL A 616 13.59 -21.86 59.93
C VAL A 616 14.69 -21.72 58.87
N GLN A 617 15.94 -21.82 59.30
CA GLN A 617 17.08 -21.90 58.37
C GLN A 617 16.83 -23.07 57.42
N LYS A 618 16.74 -22.77 56.12
CA LYS A 618 16.74 -23.78 55.07
C LYS A 618 17.95 -24.68 55.31
N SER A 619 17.74 -26.01 55.34
CA SER A 619 18.83 -26.97 55.52
C SER A 619 20.01 -26.56 54.63
N GLU A 620 21.22 -26.52 55.20
CA GLU A 620 22.43 -26.18 54.45
C GLU A 620 22.55 -27.00 53.16
N HIS A 621 21.97 -28.21 53.14
CA HIS A 621 21.92 -29.05 51.96
C HIS A 621 21.09 -28.44 50.82
N VAL A 622 19.93 -27.87 51.13
CA VAL A 622 19.07 -27.18 50.14
C VAL A 622 19.72 -25.88 49.69
N GLN A 623 20.38 -25.16 50.60
CA GLN A 623 21.10 -23.94 50.26
C GLN A 623 22.34 -24.23 49.39
N LYS A 624 23.08 -25.33 49.68
CA LYS A 624 24.20 -25.81 48.87
C LYS A 624 23.75 -26.30 47.49
N VAL A 625 22.64 -27.04 47.39
CA VAL A 625 22.07 -27.45 46.09
C VAL A 625 21.58 -26.22 45.32
N TRP A 626 20.93 -25.28 45.99
CA TRP A 626 20.46 -24.05 45.37
C TRP A 626 21.61 -23.18 44.88
N ASP A 627 22.67 -22.99 45.65
CA ASP A 627 23.84 -22.19 45.26
C ASP A 627 24.71 -22.91 44.18
N ARG A 628 24.69 -24.25 44.14
CA ARG A 628 25.27 -25.07 43.06
C ARG A 628 24.51 -24.90 41.73
N GLU A 629 23.18 -24.89 41.76
CA GLU A 629 22.34 -24.72 40.56
C GLU A 629 22.27 -23.24 40.13
N LYS A 630 22.40 -22.30 41.07
CA LYS A 630 22.33 -20.85 40.84
C LYS A 630 23.61 -20.26 40.24
N SER A 631 24.74 -20.95 40.35
CA SER A 631 25.97 -20.64 39.61
C SER A 631 25.93 -21.13 38.15
N ASN A 632 24.85 -21.78 37.74
CA ASN A 632 24.66 -22.28 36.39
C ASN A 632 23.93 -21.24 35.52
N SER A 633 24.66 -20.22 35.06
CA SER A 633 24.14 -19.22 34.11
C SER A 633 23.98 -19.75 32.68
N LEU A 634 24.41 -20.99 32.47
CA LEU A 634 24.94 -21.53 31.22
C LEU A 634 25.07 -23.05 31.40
N LEU A 635 23.96 -23.75 31.58
CA LEU A 635 23.94 -25.21 31.41
C LEU A 635 23.76 -25.61 29.94
N LEU A 636 24.08 -24.71 29.01
CA LEU A 636 25.00 -25.04 27.94
C LEU A 636 26.41 -25.01 28.56
N GLY A 637 26.81 -26.07 29.29
CA GLY A 637 28.13 -26.10 29.94
C GLY A 637 28.33 -26.95 31.20
N LEU A 638 27.29 -27.47 31.87
CA LEU A 638 27.43 -28.42 33.00
C LEU A 638 26.79 -29.81 32.76
N GLY A 639 26.41 -30.10 31.52
CA GLY A 639 25.88 -31.39 31.05
C GLY A 639 26.21 -31.64 29.58
N CYS A 640 27.15 -30.88 29.01
CA CYS A 640 27.51 -30.97 27.60
C CYS A 640 28.94 -31.51 27.39
N TYR A 641 29.51 -32.15 28.42
CA TYR A 641 30.85 -32.72 28.35
C TYR A 641 30.92 -34.21 28.65
N ASP A 642 29.82 -34.94 28.50
CA ASP A 642 29.88 -36.40 28.39
C ASP A 642 28.90 -36.84 27.28
N GLU A 643 29.48 -37.29 26.17
CA GLU A 643 29.00 -38.18 25.09
C GLU A 643 27.50 -38.32 24.74
N ASP A 644 26.65 -37.31 24.92
CA ASP A 644 25.25 -37.37 24.41
C ASP A 644 25.09 -36.73 23.02
N GLU A 645 24.28 -37.38 22.17
CA GLU A 645 24.08 -37.14 20.73
C GLU A 645 23.71 -35.68 20.39
N GLU A 646 24.29 -35.13 19.31
CA GLU A 646 24.18 -33.73 18.85
C GLU A 646 22.73 -33.18 18.76
N GLU A 647 21.73 -34.05 18.68
CA GLU A 647 20.31 -33.68 18.56
C GLU A 647 19.72 -33.06 19.84
N GLU A 648 20.14 -33.49 21.03
CA GLU A 648 19.60 -32.97 22.30
C GLU A 648 20.11 -31.56 22.61
N GLN A 649 21.35 -31.26 22.22
CA GLN A 649 21.93 -29.91 22.35
C GLN A 649 21.20 -28.89 21.46
N VAL A 650 20.87 -29.27 20.23
CA VAL A 650 20.13 -28.41 19.30
C VAL A 650 18.72 -28.15 19.82
N ALA A 651 18.05 -29.15 20.41
CA ALA A 651 16.73 -28.99 21.00
C ALA A 651 16.72 -28.01 22.19
N ALA A 652 17.71 -28.10 23.09
CA ALA A 652 17.87 -27.19 24.22
C ALA A 652 18.13 -25.74 23.77
N MET A 653 18.99 -25.54 22.77
CA MET A 653 19.25 -24.21 22.19
C MET A 653 18.01 -23.63 21.52
N GLN A 654 17.22 -24.44 20.81
CA GLN A 654 15.97 -24.00 20.21
C GLN A 654 14.93 -23.61 21.25
N ALA A 655 14.86 -24.28 22.39
CA ALA A 655 13.96 -23.93 23.49
C ALA A 655 14.34 -22.59 24.14
N ALA A 656 15.63 -22.38 24.43
CA ALA A 656 16.12 -21.10 24.97
C ALA A 656 15.89 -19.94 24.00
N LEU A 657 16.07 -20.17 22.70
CA LEU A 657 15.81 -19.16 21.66
C LEU A 657 14.31 -18.81 21.59
N LYS A 658 13.41 -19.79 21.73
CA LYS A 658 11.96 -19.55 21.80
C LYS A 658 11.58 -18.71 23.01
N GLU A 659 12.14 -18.99 24.18
CA GLU A 659 11.87 -18.21 25.39
C GLU A 659 12.33 -16.74 25.25
N VAL A 660 13.51 -16.53 24.66
CA VAL A 660 14.00 -15.17 24.35
C VAL A 660 13.10 -14.48 23.32
N GLN A 661 12.64 -15.20 22.28
CA GLN A 661 11.70 -14.64 21.31
C GLN A 661 10.37 -14.24 21.96
N GLU A 662 9.81 -15.07 22.85
CA GLU A 662 8.59 -14.75 23.59
C GLU A 662 8.79 -13.54 24.51
N ALA A 663 9.94 -13.44 25.19
CA ALA A 663 10.27 -12.29 26.01
C ALA A 663 10.40 -10.99 25.18
N ILE A 664 11.02 -11.06 23.99
CA ILE A 664 11.11 -9.95 23.06
C ILE A 664 9.72 -9.54 22.56
N LEU A 665 8.87 -10.49 22.18
CA LEU A 665 7.51 -10.22 21.72
C LEU A 665 6.68 -9.56 22.84
N SER A 666 6.74 -10.08 24.06
CA SER A 666 6.08 -9.52 25.24
C SER A 666 6.57 -8.09 25.56
N SER A 667 7.88 -7.86 25.49
CA SER A 667 8.48 -6.54 25.68
C SER A 667 8.07 -5.56 24.58
N ALA A 668 8.08 -6.00 23.32
CA ALA A 668 7.64 -5.22 22.17
C ALA A 668 6.16 -4.85 22.25
N GLU A 669 5.29 -5.76 22.68
CA GLU A 669 3.88 -5.45 22.92
C GLU A 669 3.67 -4.41 24.02
N LYS A 670 4.42 -4.52 25.13
CA LYS A 670 4.40 -3.53 26.22
C LYS A 670 4.93 -2.18 25.73
N GLY A 671 6.03 -2.18 24.98
CA GLY A 671 6.61 -1.01 24.33
C GLY A 671 5.60 -0.33 23.40
N ASN A 672 4.97 -1.08 22.50
CA ASN A 672 3.95 -0.58 21.58
C ASN A 672 2.73 0.00 22.30
N LYS A 673 2.28 -0.62 23.40
CA LYS A 673 1.18 -0.08 24.23
C LYS A 673 1.59 1.22 24.91
N LEU A 674 2.82 1.30 25.44
CA LEU A 674 3.35 2.52 26.04
C LEU A 674 3.52 3.62 25.00
N GLU A 675 4.10 3.34 23.84
CA GLU A 675 4.27 4.30 22.75
C GLU A 675 2.93 4.85 22.26
N LYS A 676 1.91 4.00 22.11
CA LYS A 676 0.55 4.45 21.75
C LYS A 676 -0.02 5.40 22.80
N LYS A 677 0.12 5.08 24.09
CA LYS A 677 -0.30 5.98 25.20
C LYS A 677 0.51 7.28 25.19
N LEU A 678 1.82 7.18 25.00
CA LEU A 678 2.73 8.33 25.00
C LEU A 678 2.43 9.24 23.81
N ASN A 679 2.15 8.69 22.63
CA ASN A 679 1.73 9.43 21.45
C ASN A 679 0.34 10.04 21.59
N LEU A 680 -0.61 9.38 22.27
CA LEU A 680 -1.92 9.97 22.56
C LEU A 680 -1.78 11.24 23.42
N HIS A 681 -0.95 11.20 24.46
CA HIS A 681 -0.75 12.34 25.36
C HIS A 681 0.22 13.40 24.81
N HIS A 682 1.35 12.97 24.24
CA HIS A 682 2.45 13.85 23.84
C HIS A 682 2.41 14.21 22.36
N GLY A 683 1.64 13.51 21.52
CA GLY A 683 1.54 13.82 20.10
C GLY A 683 1.03 15.23 19.85
N GLY A 684 -0.02 15.64 20.57
CA GLY A 684 -0.52 17.02 20.53
C GLY A 684 0.52 18.03 21.02
N TYR A 685 1.25 17.73 22.09
CA TYR A 685 2.31 18.59 22.60
C TYR A 685 3.51 18.70 21.67
N LYS A 686 3.92 17.60 21.01
CA LYS A 686 4.96 17.59 19.98
C LYS A 686 4.57 18.48 18.80
N ASN A 687 3.35 18.33 18.29
CA ASN A 687 2.83 19.16 17.19
C ASN A 687 2.76 20.65 17.58
N ARG A 688 2.34 20.94 18.82
CA ARG A 688 2.32 22.32 19.34
C ARG A 688 3.74 22.87 19.47
N ALA A 689 4.69 22.09 19.98
CA ALA A 689 6.08 22.49 20.11
C ALA A 689 6.72 22.75 18.74
N GLU A 690 6.45 21.91 17.74
CA GLU A 690 6.91 22.09 16.36
C GLU A 690 6.33 23.36 15.74
N MET A 691 5.03 23.60 15.89
CA MET A 691 4.38 24.82 15.43
C MET A 691 4.99 26.07 16.10
N LEU A 692 5.25 26.01 17.40
CA LEU A 692 5.87 27.13 18.13
C LEU A 692 7.30 27.37 17.68
N ARG A 693 8.10 26.31 17.48
CA ARG A 693 9.46 26.44 16.91
C ARG A 693 9.44 27.12 15.55
N LYS A 694 8.50 26.72 14.67
CA LYS A 694 8.33 27.36 13.36
C LYS A 694 7.97 28.84 13.49
N LYS A 695 7.01 29.18 14.34
CA LYS A 695 6.62 30.58 14.60
C LYS A 695 7.77 31.42 15.16
N ILE A 696 8.58 30.86 16.05
CA ILE A 696 9.77 31.53 16.59
C ILE A 696 10.80 31.77 15.48
N GLY A 697 11.03 30.78 14.60
CA GLY A 697 11.89 30.93 13.43
C GLY A 697 11.42 32.04 12.49
N GLU A 698 10.14 32.03 12.10
CA GLU A 698 9.54 33.05 11.24
C GLU A 698 9.63 34.45 11.86
N ALA A 699 9.39 34.57 13.18
CA ALA A 699 9.53 35.84 13.90
C ALA A 699 10.98 36.33 13.95
N SER A 700 11.96 35.43 14.14
CA SER A 700 13.38 35.76 14.13
C SER A 700 13.84 36.26 12.75
N GLU A 701 13.41 35.59 11.67
CA GLU A 701 13.69 36.05 10.31
C GLU A 701 13.05 37.41 10.01
N ALA A 702 11.81 37.63 10.45
CA ALA A 702 11.13 38.91 10.30
C ALA A 702 11.86 40.03 11.05
N LEU A 703 12.33 39.75 12.27
CA LEU A 703 13.12 40.68 13.06
C LEU A 703 14.46 41.02 12.39
N ASN A 704 15.16 40.03 11.84
CA ASN A 704 16.39 40.26 11.09
C ASN A 704 16.15 41.12 9.84
N LYS A 705 15.07 40.86 9.10
CA LYS A 705 14.69 41.69 7.95
C LYS A 705 14.36 43.13 8.36
N ALA A 706 13.65 43.30 9.47
CA ALA A 706 13.32 44.62 10.01
C ALA A 706 14.57 45.39 10.46
N ASN A 707 15.52 44.73 11.14
CA ASN A 707 16.79 45.32 11.53
C ASN A 707 17.65 45.73 10.33
N ASN A 708 17.72 44.88 9.30
CA ASN A 708 18.42 45.21 8.06
C ASN A 708 17.77 46.40 7.33
N ALA A 709 16.43 46.44 7.30
CA ALA A 709 15.70 47.56 6.73
C ALA A 709 15.93 48.85 7.52
N LEU A 710 15.91 48.79 8.86
CA LEU A 710 16.21 49.92 9.72
C LEU A 710 17.61 50.47 9.45
N GLY A 711 18.63 49.61 9.44
CA GLY A 711 20.01 50.04 9.13
C GLY A 711 20.13 50.63 7.71
N ALA A 712 19.40 50.09 6.73
CA ALA A 712 19.35 50.66 5.40
C ALA A 712 18.67 52.04 5.37
N PHE A 713 17.58 52.23 6.13
CA PHE A 713 16.88 53.51 6.24
C PHE A 713 17.69 54.56 6.99
N GLU A 714 18.42 54.17 8.03
CA GLU A 714 19.36 55.07 8.73
C GLU A 714 20.44 55.56 7.77
N MET A 715 21.08 54.65 7.03
CA MET A 715 22.08 55.02 6.02
C MET A 715 21.49 55.88 4.90
N LEU A 716 20.29 55.53 4.44
CA LEU A 716 19.57 56.30 3.42
C LEU A 716 19.27 57.71 3.92
N SER A 717 18.81 57.86 5.17
CA SER A 717 18.49 59.17 5.75
C SER A 717 19.71 60.10 5.78
N VAL A 718 20.88 59.58 6.18
CA VAL A 718 22.14 60.33 6.16
C VAL A 718 22.51 60.71 4.73
N SER A 719 22.36 59.79 3.78
CA SER A 719 22.67 60.07 2.36
C SER A 719 21.74 61.12 1.75
N GLU A 720 20.45 61.09 2.10
CA GLU A 720 19.44 62.05 1.65
C GLU A 720 19.70 63.44 2.24
N GLU A 721 20.08 63.53 3.53
CA GLU A 721 20.47 64.81 4.13
C GLU A 721 21.65 65.46 3.38
N VAL A 722 22.66 64.66 3.02
CA VAL A 722 23.80 65.15 2.24
C VAL A 722 23.37 65.54 0.82
N ALA A 723 22.53 64.74 0.17
CA ALA A 723 22.02 65.03 -1.17
C ALA A 723 21.21 66.33 -1.21
N VAL A 724 20.33 66.54 -0.23
CA VAL A 724 19.54 67.78 -0.08
C VAL A 724 20.45 68.99 0.09
N ARG A 725 21.47 68.91 0.95
CA ARG A 725 22.44 70.01 1.14
C ARG A 725 23.14 70.37 -0.16
N ARG A 726 23.71 69.39 -0.87
CA ARG A 726 24.39 69.61 -2.16
C ARG A 726 23.46 70.22 -3.20
N ARG A 727 22.22 69.74 -3.28
CA ARG A 727 21.22 70.27 -4.23
C ARG A 727 20.86 71.72 -3.93
N LEU A 728 20.69 72.07 -2.65
CA LEU A 728 20.42 73.44 -2.24
C LEU A 728 21.61 74.37 -2.49
N GLU A 729 22.83 73.91 -2.26
CA GLU A 729 24.05 74.66 -2.56
C GLU A 729 24.19 74.94 -4.06
N ALA A 730 24.03 73.92 -4.90
CA ALA A 730 24.06 74.09 -6.36
C ALA A 730 23.00 75.09 -6.85
N LEU A 731 21.76 74.99 -6.35
CA LEU A 731 20.71 75.94 -6.70
C LEU A 731 21.02 77.37 -6.21
N ARG A 732 21.64 77.53 -5.03
CA ARG A 732 22.07 78.84 -4.53
C ARG A 732 23.17 79.44 -5.41
N GLU A 733 24.11 78.64 -5.87
CA GLU A 733 25.17 79.08 -6.80
C GLU A 733 24.59 79.49 -8.15
N GLU A 734 23.68 78.70 -8.72
CA GLU A 734 22.98 79.02 -9.98
C GLU A 734 22.18 80.32 -9.86
N VAL A 735 21.38 80.46 -8.79
CA VAL A 735 20.62 81.69 -8.52
C VAL A 735 21.56 82.88 -8.32
N GLY A 736 22.68 82.70 -7.63
CA GLY A 736 23.71 83.73 -7.45
C GLY A 736 24.36 84.14 -8.77
N TYR A 737 24.60 83.20 -9.68
CA TYR A 737 25.10 83.48 -11.02
C TYR A 737 24.07 84.26 -11.86
N VAL A 738 22.81 83.81 -11.87
CA VAL A 738 21.72 84.49 -12.59
C VAL A 738 21.52 85.92 -12.06
N SER A 739 21.51 86.09 -10.74
CA SER A 739 21.36 87.42 -10.12
C SER A 739 22.52 88.36 -10.45
N ARG A 740 23.76 87.86 -10.54
CA ARG A 740 24.91 88.66 -10.99
C ARG A 740 24.74 89.11 -12.45
N ARG A 741 24.38 88.20 -13.36
CA ARG A 741 24.13 88.57 -14.77
C ARG A 741 22.98 89.56 -14.92
N GLU A 742 21.92 89.41 -14.12
CA GLU A 742 20.81 90.34 -14.10
C GLU A 742 21.28 91.75 -13.67
N ARG A 743 22.07 91.85 -12.61
CA ARG A 743 22.66 93.13 -12.16
C ARG A 743 23.55 93.76 -13.22
N GLU A 744 24.45 92.98 -13.83
CA GLU A 744 25.30 93.46 -14.92
C GLU A 744 24.47 93.98 -16.10
N ALA A 745 23.42 93.27 -16.50
CA ALA A 745 22.52 93.70 -17.57
C ALA A 745 21.77 95.00 -17.20
N GLN A 746 21.31 95.13 -15.95
CA GLN A 746 20.66 96.35 -15.45
C GLN A 746 21.64 97.54 -15.38
N GLU A 747 22.89 97.31 -14.99
CA GLU A 747 23.94 98.34 -14.99
C GLU A 747 24.32 98.78 -16.40
N LEU A 748 24.46 97.84 -17.34
CA LEU A 748 24.68 98.16 -18.75
C LEU A 748 23.51 98.98 -19.31
N TYR A 749 22.27 98.58 -19.01
CA TYR A 749 21.09 99.36 -19.39
C TYR A 749 21.11 100.77 -18.79
N ARG A 750 21.49 100.90 -17.52
CA ARG A 750 21.65 102.21 -16.86
C ARG A 750 22.71 103.06 -17.55
N ARG A 751 23.89 102.52 -17.85
CA ARG A 751 24.97 103.23 -18.56
C ARG A 751 24.55 103.68 -19.95
N ILE A 752 23.94 102.79 -20.74
CA ILE A 752 23.43 103.14 -22.07
C ILE A 752 22.38 104.25 -21.98
N ARG A 753 21.53 104.21 -20.96
CA ARG A 753 20.54 105.26 -20.71
C ARG A 753 21.21 106.59 -20.35
N GLU A 754 22.20 106.59 -19.46
CA GLU A 754 22.99 107.78 -19.11
C GLU A 754 23.73 108.35 -20.34
N GLU A 755 24.34 107.50 -21.17
CA GLU A 755 24.95 107.92 -22.45
C GLU A 755 23.92 108.53 -23.39
N SER A 756 22.75 107.89 -23.54
CA SER A 756 21.63 108.40 -24.34
C SER A 756 21.09 109.73 -23.81
N ASP A 757 21.14 109.98 -22.51
CA ASP A 757 20.71 111.23 -21.87
C ASP A 757 21.80 112.33 -22.02
N VAL A 758 23.08 111.96 -22.15
CA VAL A 758 24.21 112.87 -22.42
C VAL A 758 24.31 113.28 -23.90
N VAL A 759 23.99 112.39 -24.85
CA VAL A 759 23.99 112.69 -26.30
C VAL A 759 23.20 113.97 -26.67
N PRO A 760 21.98 114.23 -26.15
CA PRO A 760 21.27 115.49 -26.41
C PRO A 760 21.92 116.71 -25.72
N GLN A 761 22.66 116.54 -24.61
CA GLN A 761 23.44 117.64 -24.01
C GLN A 761 24.70 117.96 -24.81
N ALA A 762 25.40 116.97 -25.36
CA ALA A 762 26.54 117.17 -26.26
C ALA A 762 26.10 117.79 -27.60
N ALA A 763 24.93 117.41 -28.13
CA ALA A 763 24.34 118.05 -29.30
C ALA A 763 23.89 119.50 -29.03
N ALA A 764 23.50 119.84 -27.80
CA ALA A 764 23.18 121.21 -27.39
C ALA A 764 24.44 122.09 -27.21
N VAL A 765 25.59 121.52 -26.85
CA VAL A 765 26.88 122.25 -26.76
C VAL A 765 27.59 122.35 -28.12
N ALA A 766 27.47 121.36 -29.00
CA ALA A 766 28.01 121.40 -30.36
C ALA A 766 27.21 122.32 -31.31
N ASN A 767 25.92 122.53 -31.05
CA ASN A 767 25.10 123.54 -31.74
C ASN A 767 25.07 124.90 -31.02
N GLY A 768 26.11 125.19 -30.23
CA GLY A 768 26.39 126.51 -29.67
C GLY A 768 27.38 127.29 -30.53
N TYR A 769 26.96 127.73 -31.72
CA TYR A 769 27.56 128.87 -32.41
C TYR A 769 26.44 129.76 -32.97
N TYR A 770 26.57 131.05 -32.62
CA TYR A 770 26.12 132.21 -33.39
C TYR A 770 26.61 132.14 -34.84
#